data_AF-A0A565BBN9-F1
#
_entry.id   AF-A0A565BBN9-F1
#
_cell.length_a   1.000
_cell.length_b   1.000
_cell.length_c   1.000
_cell.angle_alpha   90.00
_cell.angle_beta   90.00
_cell.angle_gamma   90.00
#
_symmetry.space_group_name_H-M   'P 1'
#
loop_
_entity.id
_entity.type
_entity.pdbx_description
1 polymer ?
#
loop_
_entity_poly.entity_id
_entity_poly.type
_entity_poly.pdbx_seq_one_letter_code
_entity_poly.pdbx_strand_id
1 'polypeptide(L)'
;MRLPSPSPVEPRHRLSSQTDETNRRRSLRSRDTKDLEKGLHGSFQYRNWNGKFSTLKVVLILIVLGTVYTLYRSPAVHIADHPSSNNSSFVNRWTRESSAVDPRYTSTTGINWDHMSNIVEKLTGKSEYQGVGFINLNDDEIDQWKELIPDCDHIALHLDHMANNITWESLYPEWIDEEEQFEVPTCPSLPWIQVPGKPRIDLVVTKLPCNKAGKWSRDVARLHLQLAAARVATSSKGLHDVHVLLITDCFPIPNLFIGKELVAREGNLWLYKPNLHQLRQKVQLPVGSCELTVPLKAKETFYSASAKREAYATILHSANFYVCGAITAAQSIRMAGSTRDLVILVDDSITEYHRGGLAAAGWKIYSIQRIRNPKAEAEAYNEWNYSKFRLWQLTEYDKIIFIDADMLILRNIDFLFEMPEISATGNNATLFNSGVMVVEPSNSTFQLLMDHINEIVSYNGGDQGYLNEVYTWWHRIPKHMNFLKHFWEGDEPEIKQMKTRLFGTDPPILYVLHYLGNKPWLCFRDYDCNWNVDILQEFASDVAHKTWWKVHDAMPENLQKFCLLRSKQKAQLEWDRMQAEKGNFTDGHWKIKIKDKRLKTCFEDFCFWESMLWHWGDKNWTDNSTNSLSPPPALKTHLSSLSQRKYLGAFKKFIGWVLKASSLLGITDKECHTPTLKHAWIFPVHSTSPRLLILSQNRYKTATSPVFSYLLYKNGEARNLEPHHETHHNLTQTQNILASARESWRVIQDITEHCPLPRGRCINRVVYYGASLESDRADKFLLSFLVRSEKMSMIKVTSTHCGAFLVPYHGKLASVTSKADDYITMSILEDAEKHECGQINLSFTFSSQ
;
A
#
# COMPACT_ATOMS: atom_id res chain seq x y z
N MET A 1 -33.25 70.72 6.92
CA MET A 1 -32.99 71.79 7.91
C MET A 1 -32.99 71.19 9.32
N ARG A 2 -32.18 71.74 10.23
CA ARG A 2 -32.20 71.67 11.71
C ARG A 2 -32.58 70.36 12.44
N LEU A 3 -31.54 69.84 13.12
CA LEU A 3 -31.50 69.11 14.40
C LEU A 3 -32.24 69.87 15.56
N PRO A 4 -32.39 69.35 16.82
CA PRO A 4 -31.32 68.70 17.61
C PRO A 4 -31.64 67.58 18.63
N SER A 5 -30.56 67.00 19.16
CA SER A 5 -30.47 66.17 20.38
C SER A 5 -30.07 67.02 21.62
N PRO A 6 -29.68 66.41 22.76
CA PRO A 6 -28.24 66.42 23.10
C PRO A 6 -27.70 65.14 23.80
N SER A 7 -26.38 65.11 24.03
CA SER A 7 -25.60 64.02 24.67
C SER A 7 -24.53 64.58 25.62
N PRO A 8 -23.80 63.70 26.37
CA PRO A 8 -22.32 63.71 26.50
C PRO A 8 -21.74 62.26 26.61
N VAL A 9 -20.46 61.90 26.90
CA VAL A 9 -19.04 62.26 26.56
C VAL A 9 -18.21 61.03 27.08
N GLU A 10 -17.27 60.37 26.39
CA GLU A 10 -15.94 60.74 25.81
C GLU A 10 -14.81 61.03 26.84
N PRO A 11 -13.48 60.97 26.53
CA PRO A 11 -12.72 60.85 25.25
C PRO A 11 -11.96 59.49 25.06
N ARG A 12 -11.38 59.01 23.93
CA ARG A 12 -10.55 59.51 22.77
C ARG A 12 -9.01 59.46 23.01
N HIS A 13 -8.09 59.34 22.01
CA HIS A 13 -8.20 59.45 20.53
C HIS A 13 -7.12 58.67 19.69
N ARG A 14 -7.15 58.87 18.36
CA ARG A 14 -6.23 58.41 17.26
C ARG A 14 -6.16 59.55 16.20
N LEU A 15 -5.16 59.63 15.31
CA LEU A 15 -5.14 60.66 14.23
C LEU A 15 -4.48 60.21 12.90
N SER A 16 -4.56 61.05 11.84
CA SER A 16 -4.41 60.69 10.41
C SER A 16 -4.32 61.91 9.44
N SER A 17 -3.58 61.81 8.33
CA SER A 17 -3.69 62.56 7.03
C SER A 17 -2.57 62.08 6.08
N GLN A 18 -2.66 61.85 4.74
CA GLN A 18 -3.39 62.40 3.58
C GLN A 18 -2.58 63.45 2.77
N THR A 19 -2.10 63.09 1.56
CA THR A 19 -2.02 63.91 0.30
C THR A 19 -1.44 63.15 -0.92
N ASP A 20 -2.09 63.33 -2.07
CA ASP A 20 -1.63 63.57 -3.47
C ASP A 20 -0.70 62.65 -4.32
N GLU A 21 -1.24 62.36 -5.52
CA GLU A 21 -0.69 62.46 -6.89
C GLU A 21 0.46 61.59 -7.49
N THR A 22 0.19 61.17 -8.73
CA THR A 22 1.11 60.88 -9.86
C THR A 22 2.08 59.67 -9.90
N ASN A 23 1.70 58.72 -10.77
CA ASN A 23 2.47 58.19 -11.91
C ASN A 23 3.83 57.43 -11.76
N ARG A 24 3.79 56.19 -12.28
CA ARG A 24 4.73 55.55 -13.23
C ARG A 24 6.15 55.13 -12.78
N ARG A 25 6.29 53.79 -12.83
CA ARG A 25 7.33 53.01 -13.56
C ARG A 25 8.80 53.07 -13.07
N ARG A 26 9.25 51.85 -12.73
CA ARG A 26 10.52 51.22 -13.13
C ARG A 26 11.85 51.79 -12.58
N SER A 27 12.37 51.00 -11.63
CA SER A 27 13.55 50.12 -11.85
C SER A 27 14.94 50.64 -11.52
N LEU A 28 15.84 49.65 -11.30
CA LEU A 28 17.31 49.75 -11.41
C LEU A 28 18.01 50.61 -10.33
N ARG A 29 19.22 50.27 -9.85
CA ARG A 29 19.95 48.99 -9.84
C ARG A 29 21.13 49.12 -8.85
N SER A 30 21.41 48.07 -8.07
CA SER A 30 22.75 47.66 -7.59
C SER A 30 23.60 48.62 -6.73
N ARG A 31 24.55 48.01 -5.98
CA ARG A 31 25.78 48.59 -5.42
C ARG A 31 25.64 49.59 -4.27
N ASP A 32 26.60 49.65 -3.35
CA ASP A 32 27.53 48.59 -2.88
C ASP A 32 28.03 48.99 -1.48
N THR A 33 28.39 47.98 -0.68
CA THR A 33 29.37 48.07 0.44
C THR A 33 29.30 49.18 1.50
N LYS A 34 29.35 48.73 2.76
CA LYS A 34 30.36 49.06 3.81
C LYS A 34 30.03 49.95 5.03
N ASP A 35 30.58 49.45 6.13
CA ASP A 35 31.22 50.10 7.28
C ASP A 35 30.41 50.68 8.47
N LEU A 36 30.96 50.40 9.67
CA LEU A 36 30.75 50.92 11.04
C LEU A 36 29.33 50.85 11.66
N GLU A 37 29.02 50.12 12.75
CA GLU A 37 29.68 49.77 14.04
C GLU A 37 29.24 50.68 15.23
N LYS A 38 28.95 50.03 16.38
CA LYS A 38 28.52 50.57 17.70
C LYS A 38 27.11 51.20 17.76
N GLY A 39 26.28 50.97 18.78
CA GLY A 39 26.38 50.05 19.94
C GLY A 39 26.11 50.72 21.29
N LEU A 40 25.40 50.04 22.21
CA LEU A 40 25.10 50.58 23.55
C LEU A 40 24.87 49.47 24.61
N HIS A 41 25.78 49.40 25.60
CA HIS A 41 25.59 49.01 27.02
C HIS A 41 25.06 47.57 27.36
N GLY A 42 25.56 46.89 28.40
CA GLY A 42 26.69 47.23 29.28
C GLY A 42 26.99 46.21 30.39
N SER A 43 28.29 46.07 30.71
CA SER A 43 28.93 45.61 31.97
C SER A 43 28.16 44.69 32.96
N PHE A 44 28.75 43.52 33.25
CA PHE A 44 29.33 43.28 34.59
C PHE A 44 30.59 42.39 34.50
N GLN A 45 31.38 42.35 35.58
CA GLN A 45 32.81 42.02 35.57
C GLN A 45 33.14 40.58 36.01
N TYR A 46 34.28 40.06 35.56
CA TYR A 46 35.23 39.40 36.48
C TYR A 46 36.70 39.68 36.07
N ARG A 47 37.65 39.24 36.89
CA ARG A 47 38.94 39.92 37.15
C ARG A 47 40.15 39.28 36.44
N ASN A 48 41.13 40.11 36.05
CA ASN A 48 42.37 39.71 35.35
C ASN A 48 43.20 38.61 36.03
N TRP A 49 43.87 37.79 35.20
CA TRP A 49 45.16 37.18 35.54
C TRP A 49 46.09 37.19 34.31
N ASN A 50 47.36 37.59 34.49
CA ASN A 50 48.34 37.76 33.42
C ASN A 50 49.18 36.48 33.21
N GLY A 51 49.23 35.95 31.99
CA GLY A 51 50.00 34.74 31.66
C GLY A 51 50.53 34.72 30.22
N LYS A 52 51.86 34.73 30.08
CA LYS A 52 52.65 34.81 28.83
C LYS A 52 52.13 33.97 27.64
N PHE A 53 51.51 34.61 26.65
CA PHE A 53 51.15 33.99 25.36
C PHE A 53 52.39 33.76 24.46
N SER A 54 53.07 32.62 24.64
CA SER A 54 54.16 32.16 23.75
C SER A 54 53.77 30.92 22.94
N THR A 55 53.13 29.93 23.58
CA THR A 55 52.79 28.63 22.99
C THR A 55 51.80 28.69 21.83
N LEU A 56 50.87 29.65 21.83
CA LEU A 56 49.80 29.74 20.83
C LEU A 56 50.32 29.91 19.38
N LYS A 57 51.47 30.60 19.20
CA LYS A 57 52.08 30.79 17.88
C LYS A 57 52.64 29.48 17.30
N VAL A 58 53.19 28.60 18.14
CA VAL A 58 53.71 27.29 17.72
C VAL A 58 52.57 26.38 17.27
N VAL A 59 51.46 26.36 18.03
CA VAL A 59 50.26 25.60 17.67
C VAL A 59 49.68 26.07 16.32
N LEU A 60 49.60 27.38 16.09
CA LEU A 60 49.16 27.94 14.81
C LEU A 60 50.05 27.53 13.63
N ILE A 61 51.38 27.54 13.80
CA ILE A 61 52.32 27.09 12.76
C ILE A 61 52.15 25.60 12.45
N LEU A 62 51.96 24.75 13.47
CA LEU A 62 51.72 23.32 13.30
C LEU A 62 50.38 23.03 12.59
N ILE A 63 49.33 23.78 12.88
CA ILE A 63 48.04 23.69 12.19
C ILE A 63 48.19 24.08 10.71
N VAL A 64 48.88 25.18 10.41
CA VAL A 64 49.12 25.63 9.03
C VAL A 64 49.93 24.60 8.23
N LEU A 65 51.01 24.05 8.81
CA LEU A 65 51.80 22.98 8.19
C LEU A 65 50.96 21.71 7.98
N GLY A 66 50.07 21.37 8.92
CA GLY A 66 49.11 20.27 8.78
C GLY A 66 48.18 20.47 7.57
N THR A 67 47.59 21.65 7.42
CA THR A 67 46.71 21.96 6.27
C THR A 67 47.44 21.99 4.93
N VAL A 68 48.69 22.45 4.89
CA VAL A 68 49.52 22.40 3.68
C VAL A 68 49.87 20.94 3.33
N TYR A 69 50.18 20.10 4.31
CA TYR A 69 50.49 18.69 4.08
C TYR A 69 49.28 17.89 3.58
N THR A 70 48.06 18.16 4.09
CA THR A 70 46.84 17.50 3.59
C THR A 70 46.50 17.97 2.17
N LEU A 71 46.64 19.27 1.86
CA LEU A 71 46.45 19.78 0.50
C LEU A 71 47.43 19.17 -0.51
N TYR A 72 48.65 18.82 -0.09
CA TYR A 72 49.65 18.15 -0.94
C TYR A 72 49.44 16.62 -1.07
N ARG A 73 48.41 16.05 -0.44
CA ARG A 73 48.15 14.60 -0.36
C ARG A 73 46.76 14.17 -0.85
N SER A 74 45.86 15.09 -1.20
CA SER A 74 44.58 14.77 -1.83
C SER A 74 44.72 14.62 -3.35
N PRO A 75 44.36 13.46 -3.95
CA PRO A 75 44.24 13.33 -5.41
C PRO A 75 43.18 14.29 -5.96
N ALA A 76 43.47 14.95 -7.08
CA ALA A 76 42.61 15.99 -7.62
C ALA A 76 41.36 15.45 -8.33
N VAL A 77 40.21 16.04 -8.02
CA VAL A 77 39.05 16.03 -8.94
C VAL A 77 39.35 17.01 -10.06
N HIS A 78 39.35 16.56 -11.31
CA HIS A 78 39.40 17.42 -12.48
C HIS A 78 38.06 17.38 -13.25
N ILE A 79 37.34 18.49 -13.17
CA ILE A 79 36.29 18.86 -14.13
C ILE A 79 36.94 19.85 -15.11
N ALA A 80 36.72 19.68 -16.41
CA ALA A 80 37.25 20.59 -17.43
C ALA A 80 36.35 20.64 -18.68
N ASP A 81 35.79 21.82 -18.93
CA ASP A 81 35.06 22.27 -20.12
C ASP A 81 35.29 23.79 -20.21
N HIS A 82 35.47 24.48 -21.34
CA HIS A 82 35.51 24.15 -22.78
C HIS A 82 36.56 25.14 -23.43
N PRO A 83 36.53 25.48 -24.74
CA PRO A 83 36.89 24.66 -25.90
C PRO A 83 38.04 25.27 -26.74
N SER A 84 38.64 24.49 -27.65
CA SER A 84 39.34 25.03 -28.83
C SER A 84 39.33 24.03 -30.00
N SER A 85 39.50 24.52 -31.22
CA SER A 85 39.23 23.78 -32.47
C SER A 85 40.51 23.35 -33.22
N ASN A 86 40.66 22.06 -33.52
CA ASN A 86 40.82 21.52 -34.89
C ASN A 86 41.37 20.07 -34.94
N ASN A 87 40.91 19.33 -35.94
CA ASN A 87 41.59 18.23 -36.66
C ASN A 87 42.31 17.13 -35.87
N SER A 88 41.59 16.06 -35.54
CA SER A 88 42.15 14.69 -35.54
C SER A 88 41.07 13.61 -35.74
N SER A 89 40.30 13.71 -36.84
CA SER A 89 39.53 12.56 -37.33
C SER A 89 40.49 11.41 -37.67
N PHE A 90 40.46 10.31 -36.91
CA PHE A 90 40.57 8.90 -37.37
C PHE A 90 40.61 7.87 -36.22
N VAL A 91 40.95 8.26 -34.98
CA VAL A 91 41.36 7.28 -33.93
C VAL A 91 40.22 6.83 -32.99
N ASN A 92 39.18 7.64 -32.75
CA ASN A 92 38.10 7.34 -31.77
C ASN A 92 37.14 6.18 -32.16
N ARG A 93 37.47 5.35 -33.16
CA ARG A 93 36.64 4.22 -33.60
C ARG A 93 36.90 2.92 -32.82
N TRP A 94 37.99 2.82 -32.06
CA TRP A 94 38.54 1.54 -31.59
C TRP A 94 38.68 1.38 -30.05
N THR A 95 37.92 2.14 -29.26
CA THR A 95 37.81 1.99 -27.79
C THR A 95 36.36 1.99 -27.29
N ARG A 96 35.45 1.29 -27.98
CA ARG A 96 34.14 0.88 -27.43
C ARG A 96 34.37 -0.29 -26.45
N GLU A 97 34.98 0.01 -25.30
CA GLU A 97 35.16 -0.96 -24.22
C GLU A 97 33.77 -1.43 -23.75
N SER A 98 33.60 -2.75 -23.63
CA SER A 98 32.27 -3.36 -23.55
C SER A 98 31.61 -3.17 -22.18
N SER A 99 30.96 -2.02 -21.97
CA SER A 99 29.95 -1.85 -20.92
C SER A 99 28.95 -3.00 -20.99
N ALA A 100 28.98 -3.90 -20.01
CA ALA A 100 28.14 -5.10 -20.03
C ALA A 100 26.66 -4.69 -20.09
N VAL A 101 25.94 -5.21 -21.09
CA VAL A 101 24.51 -4.91 -21.27
C VAL A 101 23.77 -5.43 -20.05
N ASP A 102 23.10 -4.54 -19.33
CA ASP A 102 22.29 -4.90 -18.18
C ASP A 102 21.04 -5.64 -18.68
N PRO A 103 20.86 -6.93 -18.33
CA PRO A 103 19.74 -7.72 -18.84
C PRO A 103 18.37 -7.18 -18.40
N ARG A 104 18.30 -6.29 -17.40
CA ARG A 104 17.06 -5.59 -17.01
C ARG A 104 16.55 -4.64 -18.09
N TYR A 105 17.42 -4.08 -18.93
CA TYR A 105 17.07 -3.10 -19.96
C TYR A 105 16.74 -3.74 -21.32
N THR A 106 17.24 -4.97 -21.56
CA THR A 106 17.04 -5.70 -22.81
C THR A 106 15.57 -5.94 -23.13
N SER A 107 15.10 -5.40 -24.26
CA SER A 107 13.74 -5.64 -24.77
C SER A 107 13.73 -6.65 -25.91
N THR A 108 13.00 -7.75 -25.71
CA THR A 108 12.74 -8.81 -26.72
C THR A 108 11.59 -8.48 -27.67
N THR A 109 10.88 -7.36 -27.46
CA THR A 109 9.79 -6.91 -28.34
C THR A 109 10.33 -6.63 -29.75
N GLY A 110 9.75 -7.27 -30.77
CA GLY A 110 10.07 -7.00 -32.17
C GLY A 110 9.32 -5.77 -32.70
N ILE A 111 9.94 -5.00 -33.60
CA ILE A 111 9.29 -3.92 -34.33
C ILE A 111 8.61 -4.51 -35.57
N ASN A 112 7.32 -4.22 -35.76
CA ASN A 112 6.66 -4.42 -37.04
C ASN A 112 6.76 -3.11 -37.83
N TRP A 113 7.46 -3.13 -38.97
CA TRP A 113 7.75 -1.92 -39.75
C TRP A 113 6.59 -1.47 -40.65
N ASP A 114 5.68 -2.37 -41.04
CA ASP A 114 4.44 -2.00 -41.73
C ASP A 114 3.55 -1.14 -40.80
N HIS A 115 3.36 -1.61 -39.56
CA HIS A 115 2.69 -0.84 -38.50
C HIS A 115 3.46 0.45 -38.18
N MET A 116 4.80 0.44 -38.25
CA MET A 116 5.60 1.65 -38.03
C MET A 116 5.33 2.71 -39.10
N SER A 117 5.23 2.31 -40.37
CA SER A 117 4.88 3.22 -41.48
C SER A 117 3.54 3.91 -41.22
N ASN A 118 2.50 3.14 -40.86
CA ASN A 118 1.18 3.67 -40.50
C ASN A 118 1.21 4.64 -39.30
N ILE A 119 2.09 4.41 -38.32
CA ILE A 119 2.32 5.32 -37.18
C ILE A 119 3.05 6.60 -37.62
N VAL A 120 4.02 6.50 -38.53
CA VAL A 120 4.77 7.63 -39.11
C VAL A 120 3.90 8.49 -40.05
N GLU A 121 2.86 7.94 -40.67
CA GLU A 121 1.83 8.73 -41.36
C GLU A 121 0.98 9.59 -40.40
N LYS A 122 0.84 9.17 -39.13
CA LYS A 122 0.04 9.86 -38.10
C LYS A 122 0.83 10.94 -37.34
N LEU A 123 2.13 11.10 -37.63
CA LEU A 123 2.97 12.17 -37.08
C LEU A 123 2.63 13.53 -37.73
N THR A 124 1.92 14.38 -37.01
CA THR A 124 1.64 15.75 -37.46
C THR A 124 2.92 16.58 -37.48
N GLY A 125 3.16 17.30 -38.58
CA GLY A 125 4.29 18.22 -38.73
C GLY A 125 5.65 17.57 -39.02
N LYS A 126 5.70 16.30 -39.47
CA LYS A 126 6.97 15.58 -39.67
C LYS A 126 8.00 16.26 -40.58
N SER A 127 7.57 17.09 -41.53
CA SER A 127 8.43 17.91 -42.39
C SER A 127 9.10 19.10 -41.68
N GLU A 128 8.74 19.39 -40.43
CA GLU A 128 9.34 20.44 -39.60
C GLU A 128 10.25 19.86 -38.50
N TYR A 129 10.39 18.54 -38.43
CA TYR A 129 11.19 17.85 -37.40
C TYR A 129 12.68 18.10 -37.64
N GLN A 130 13.40 18.47 -36.60
CA GLN A 130 14.84 18.68 -36.66
C GLN A 130 15.61 17.43 -36.23
N GLY A 131 15.05 16.59 -35.35
CA GLY A 131 15.62 15.28 -35.08
C GLY A 131 14.78 14.36 -34.19
N VAL A 132 15.16 13.08 -34.23
CA VAL A 132 14.57 11.97 -33.49
C VAL A 132 15.57 11.45 -32.46
N GLY A 133 15.13 11.33 -31.21
CA GLY A 133 15.93 10.80 -30.09
C GLY A 133 15.55 9.35 -29.77
N PHE A 134 16.50 8.43 -29.90
CA PHE A 134 16.31 6.99 -29.68
C PHE A 134 16.86 6.55 -28.32
N ILE A 135 16.04 5.90 -27.51
CA ILE A 135 16.41 5.38 -26.19
C ILE A 135 16.19 3.86 -26.16
N ASN A 136 17.26 3.10 -25.91
CA ASN A 136 17.23 1.62 -25.79
C ASN A 136 16.83 0.85 -27.07
N LEU A 137 17.05 1.44 -28.25
CA LEU A 137 17.05 0.72 -29.53
C LEU A 137 18.47 0.29 -29.89
N ASN A 138 18.62 -0.74 -30.72
CA ASN A 138 19.93 -1.16 -31.24
C ASN A 138 20.33 -0.41 -32.53
N ASP A 139 21.59 -0.55 -32.95
CA ASP A 139 22.16 0.17 -34.09
C ASP A 139 21.40 -0.16 -35.41
N ASP A 140 21.01 -1.43 -35.64
CA ASP A 140 20.27 -1.88 -36.84
C ASP A 140 18.80 -1.37 -36.89
N GLU A 141 18.15 -1.23 -35.74
CA GLU A 141 16.81 -0.64 -35.61
C GLU A 141 16.85 0.87 -35.89
N ILE A 142 17.90 1.56 -35.45
CA ILE A 142 18.09 2.99 -35.68
C ILE A 142 18.43 3.28 -37.16
N ASP A 143 19.09 2.36 -37.86
CA ASP A 143 19.33 2.48 -39.30
C ASP A 143 18.03 2.35 -40.11
N GLN A 144 17.14 1.40 -39.79
CA GLN A 144 15.81 1.29 -40.44
C GLN A 144 14.92 2.53 -40.17
N TRP A 145 15.07 3.18 -39.02
CA TRP A 145 14.37 4.45 -38.76
C TRP A 145 14.80 5.60 -39.69
N LYS A 146 16.07 5.64 -40.11
CA LYS A 146 16.59 6.67 -41.05
C LYS A 146 15.96 6.56 -42.43
N GLU A 147 15.56 5.36 -42.84
CA GLU A 147 14.86 5.13 -44.10
C GLU A 147 13.40 5.64 -44.06
N LEU A 148 12.78 5.68 -42.87
CA LEU A 148 11.39 6.12 -42.68
C LEU A 148 11.20 7.64 -42.53
N ILE A 149 12.18 8.36 -41.96
CA ILE A 149 12.11 9.83 -41.79
C ILE A 149 13.45 10.50 -42.18
N PRO A 150 13.92 10.35 -43.43
CA PRO A 150 15.29 10.73 -43.83
C PRO A 150 15.63 12.22 -43.71
N ASP A 151 14.62 13.11 -43.68
CA ASP A 151 14.80 14.56 -43.71
C ASP A 151 15.16 15.20 -42.34
N CYS A 152 15.59 14.41 -41.33
CA CYS A 152 15.95 14.90 -40.00
C CYS A 152 17.13 14.16 -39.34
N ASP A 153 17.73 14.77 -38.31
CA ASP A 153 18.87 14.18 -37.59
C ASP A 153 18.45 13.03 -36.66
N HIS A 154 19.24 11.95 -36.61
CA HIS A 154 18.94 10.75 -35.82
C HIS A 154 19.95 10.58 -34.68
N ILE A 155 19.50 10.66 -33.43
CA ILE A 155 20.37 10.64 -32.24
C ILE A 155 20.13 9.39 -31.40
N ALA A 156 21.14 8.52 -31.27
CA ALA A 156 21.17 7.52 -30.21
C ALA A 156 21.45 8.21 -28.86
N LEU A 157 20.48 8.22 -27.96
CA LEU A 157 20.58 8.82 -26.64
C LEU A 157 21.02 7.77 -25.61
N HIS A 158 22.25 7.91 -25.10
CA HIS A 158 22.75 7.03 -24.06
C HIS A 158 22.05 7.29 -22.72
N LEU A 159 21.70 6.21 -22.03
CA LEU A 159 21.19 6.20 -20.66
C LEU A 159 22.05 5.24 -19.85
N ASP A 160 22.75 5.73 -18.83
CA ASP A 160 23.53 4.86 -17.94
C ASP A 160 22.60 3.90 -17.19
N HIS A 161 23.01 2.64 -17.06
CA HIS A 161 22.23 1.66 -16.30
C HIS A 161 22.22 2.01 -14.80
N MET A 162 21.05 1.88 -14.18
CA MET A 162 20.86 2.01 -12.73
C MET A 162 21.75 1.03 -11.94
N ALA A 163 22.13 1.36 -10.71
CA ALA A 163 22.88 0.45 -9.86
C ALA A 163 22.11 -0.86 -9.55
N ASN A 164 22.84 -1.96 -9.37
CA ASN A 164 22.25 -3.31 -9.18
C ASN A 164 21.52 -3.48 -7.83
N ASN A 165 21.77 -2.60 -6.86
CA ASN A 165 21.14 -2.60 -5.54
C ASN A 165 19.82 -1.80 -5.48
N ILE A 166 19.46 -1.05 -6.53
CA ILE A 166 18.17 -0.35 -6.60
C ILE A 166 17.11 -1.37 -7.02
N THR A 167 16.27 -1.81 -6.06
CA THR A 167 15.12 -2.70 -6.30
C THR A 167 13.81 -1.91 -6.32
N TRP A 168 12.69 -2.57 -6.65
CA TRP A 168 11.39 -1.91 -6.60
C TRP A 168 11.04 -1.45 -5.17
N GLU A 169 11.38 -2.26 -4.18
CA GLU A 169 11.20 -1.98 -2.74
C GLU A 169 12.05 -0.80 -2.26
N SER A 170 13.19 -0.52 -2.92
CA SER A 170 14.00 0.67 -2.64
C SER A 170 13.37 1.97 -3.17
N LEU A 171 12.49 1.88 -4.18
CA LEU A 171 11.70 3.01 -4.70
C LEU A 171 10.28 3.08 -4.10
N TYR A 172 9.78 1.97 -3.57
CA TYR A 172 8.45 1.84 -2.95
C TYR A 172 8.55 1.06 -1.63
N PRO A 173 9.27 1.57 -0.62
CA PRO A 173 9.35 0.90 0.68
C PRO A 173 7.99 0.86 1.37
N GLU A 174 7.74 -0.14 2.20
CA GLU A 174 6.51 -0.23 3.00
C GLU A 174 6.40 0.98 3.95
N TRP A 175 7.46 1.20 4.73
CA TRP A 175 7.55 2.25 5.74
C TRP A 175 8.57 3.33 5.34
N ILE A 176 8.24 4.59 5.64
CA ILE A 176 9.16 5.73 5.72
C ILE A 176 8.79 6.57 6.94
N ASP A 177 9.67 7.47 7.39
CA ASP A 177 9.36 8.48 8.41
C ASP A 177 8.46 9.60 7.85
N GLU A 178 7.16 9.30 7.70
CA GLU A 178 6.16 10.24 7.16
C GLU A 178 5.87 11.46 8.07
N GLU A 179 6.49 11.52 9.25
CA GLU A 179 6.40 12.67 10.16
C GLU A 179 7.69 13.48 10.27
N GLU A 180 8.77 13.07 9.58
CA GLU A 180 10.08 13.73 9.59
C GLU A 180 10.65 13.90 11.03
N GLN A 181 10.46 12.89 11.89
CA GLN A 181 10.83 12.92 13.32
C GLN A 181 12.31 12.54 13.57
N PHE A 182 12.86 11.68 12.73
CA PHE A 182 14.20 11.10 12.82
C PHE A 182 15.02 11.41 11.57
N GLU A 183 14.41 11.27 10.38
CA GLU A 183 15.04 11.55 9.09
C GLU A 183 14.02 12.11 8.09
N VAL A 184 14.50 12.81 7.06
CA VAL A 184 13.67 13.19 5.91
C VAL A 184 13.79 12.07 4.88
N PRO A 185 12.71 11.35 4.52
CA PRO A 185 12.77 10.29 3.54
C PRO A 185 13.19 10.82 2.16
N THR A 186 14.11 10.14 1.48
CA THR A 186 14.60 10.53 0.15
C THR A 186 14.71 9.32 -0.77
N CYS A 187 14.33 9.51 -2.03
CA CYS A 187 14.41 8.44 -3.02
C CYS A 187 15.83 8.21 -3.58
N PRO A 188 16.21 6.95 -3.92
CA PRO A 188 17.42 6.66 -4.69
C PRO A 188 17.46 7.41 -6.03
N SER A 189 18.58 8.08 -6.30
CA SER A 189 18.80 8.77 -7.58
C SER A 189 18.97 7.77 -8.73
N LEU A 190 18.17 7.93 -9.78
CA LEU A 190 18.38 7.27 -11.07
C LEU A 190 19.34 8.11 -11.94
N PRO A 191 20.09 7.51 -12.88
CA PRO A 191 20.84 8.24 -13.91
C PRO A 191 19.93 9.06 -14.84
N TRP A 192 20.49 10.01 -15.59
CA TRP A 192 19.71 10.88 -16.48
C TRP A 192 20.42 11.15 -17.81
N ILE A 193 19.67 11.03 -18.92
CA ILE A 193 20.17 11.33 -20.27
C ILE A 193 20.58 12.81 -20.36
N GLN A 194 21.82 13.06 -20.76
CA GLN A 194 22.27 14.40 -21.15
C GLN A 194 21.74 14.73 -22.54
N VAL A 195 20.66 15.50 -22.62
CA VAL A 195 20.04 15.85 -23.90
C VAL A 195 20.91 16.87 -24.64
N PRO A 196 21.31 16.61 -25.90
CA PRO A 196 22.11 17.56 -26.67
C PRO A 196 21.31 18.84 -26.96
N GLY A 197 21.97 20.00 -26.86
CA GLY A 197 21.31 21.30 -27.07
C GLY A 197 20.93 21.62 -28.52
N LYS A 198 21.45 20.83 -29.48
CA LYS A 198 21.07 20.76 -30.88
C LYS A 198 21.36 19.34 -31.41
N PRO A 199 20.61 18.84 -32.39
CA PRO A 199 19.38 19.41 -32.97
C PRO A 199 18.22 19.37 -31.97
N ARG A 200 17.09 20.00 -32.31
CA ARG A 200 15.87 19.97 -31.50
C ARG A 200 15.21 18.59 -31.64
N ILE A 201 14.89 17.94 -30.53
CA ILE A 201 14.25 16.61 -30.54
C ILE A 201 12.73 16.79 -30.56
N ASP A 202 12.10 16.34 -31.64
CA ASP A 202 10.66 16.47 -31.88
C ASP A 202 9.89 15.15 -31.77
N LEU A 203 10.62 14.03 -31.85
CA LEU A 203 10.12 12.68 -31.59
C LEU A 203 11.12 11.96 -30.67
N VAL A 204 10.61 11.40 -29.58
CA VAL A 204 11.36 10.49 -28.69
C VAL A 204 10.86 9.06 -28.93
N VAL A 205 11.71 8.18 -29.43
CA VAL A 205 11.39 6.76 -29.63
C VAL A 205 12.07 5.96 -28.51
N THR A 206 11.32 5.11 -27.81
CA THR A 206 11.84 4.34 -26.68
C THR A 206 11.33 2.91 -26.66
N LYS A 207 12.25 1.96 -26.60
CA LYS A 207 11.93 0.52 -26.55
C LYS A 207 11.98 0.04 -25.10
N LEU A 208 10.91 -0.58 -24.62
CA LEU A 208 10.77 -0.97 -23.21
C LEU A 208 10.80 -2.49 -23.02
N PRO A 209 11.42 -3.02 -21.95
CA PRO A 209 11.29 -4.43 -21.57
C PRO A 209 9.84 -4.74 -21.14
N CYS A 210 9.37 -5.95 -21.42
CA CYS A 210 8.01 -6.43 -21.14
C CYS A 210 8.02 -7.94 -20.94
N ASN A 211 7.94 -8.40 -19.69
CA ASN A 211 7.85 -9.82 -19.35
C ASN A 211 6.41 -10.19 -18.92
N LYS A 212 5.55 -10.52 -19.89
CA LYS A 212 4.15 -10.90 -19.60
C LYS A 212 3.98 -12.16 -18.75
N ALA A 213 5.02 -12.99 -18.64
CA ALA A 213 5.02 -14.17 -17.76
C ALA A 213 5.46 -13.86 -16.31
N GLY A 214 5.82 -12.60 -16.01
CA GLY A 214 6.27 -12.15 -14.69
C GLY A 214 5.70 -10.77 -14.30
N LYS A 215 6.25 -10.17 -13.24
CA LYS A 215 5.82 -8.86 -12.72
C LYS A 215 6.36 -7.68 -13.55
N TRP A 216 5.95 -7.58 -14.82
CA TRP A 216 6.39 -6.50 -15.72
C TRP A 216 5.97 -5.09 -15.27
N SER A 217 4.89 -4.95 -14.49
CA SER A 217 4.37 -3.65 -14.04
C SER A 217 5.20 -3.02 -12.92
N ARG A 218 5.93 -3.85 -12.15
CA ARG A 218 6.86 -3.43 -11.08
C ARG A 218 8.31 -3.71 -11.47
N ASP A 219 8.68 -3.30 -12.68
CA ASP A 219 10.03 -3.38 -13.22
C ASP A 219 10.70 -2.00 -13.19
N VAL A 220 11.87 -1.90 -12.55
CA VAL A 220 12.55 -0.61 -12.34
C VAL A 220 13.25 -0.10 -13.60
N ALA A 221 13.75 -0.98 -14.47
CA ALA A 221 14.36 -0.56 -15.74
C ALA A 221 13.27 -0.04 -16.70
N ARG A 222 12.11 -0.71 -16.74
CA ARG A 222 10.91 -0.25 -17.45
C ARG A 222 10.42 1.11 -16.94
N LEU A 223 10.42 1.33 -15.62
CA LEU A 223 10.10 2.64 -15.02
C LEU A 223 11.14 3.69 -15.42
N HIS A 224 12.42 3.39 -15.26
CA HIS A 224 13.52 4.30 -15.55
C HIS A 224 13.53 4.76 -17.01
N LEU A 225 13.35 3.85 -17.97
CA LEU A 225 13.26 4.18 -19.40
C LEU A 225 12.07 5.10 -19.73
N GLN A 226 10.91 4.91 -19.09
CA GLN A 226 9.74 5.77 -19.28
C GLN A 226 9.94 7.16 -18.68
N LEU A 227 10.55 7.26 -17.49
CA LEU A 227 10.94 8.54 -16.88
C LEU A 227 12.02 9.26 -17.71
N ALA A 228 12.97 8.53 -18.30
CA ALA A 228 13.96 9.07 -19.22
C ALA A 228 13.30 9.64 -20.48
N ALA A 229 12.41 8.89 -21.14
CA ALA A 229 11.66 9.37 -22.31
C ALA A 229 10.85 10.65 -22.00
N ALA A 230 10.15 10.69 -20.87
CA ALA A 230 9.42 11.86 -20.41
C ALA A 230 10.34 13.07 -20.11
N ARG A 231 11.54 12.84 -19.56
CA ARG A 231 12.54 13.88 -19.32
C ARG A 231 13.20 14.39 -20.60
N VAL A 232 13.44 13.53 -21.59
CA VAL A 232 13.90 13.98 -22.93
C VAL A 232 12.84 14.86 -23.58
N ALA A 233 11.58 14.43 -23.63
CA ALA A 233 10.50 15.21 -24.23
C ALA A 233 10.28 16.58 -23.54
N THR A 234 10.40 16.63 -22.21
CA THR A 234 10.22 17.88 -21.43
C THR A 234 11.47 18.75 -21.32
N SER A 235 12.63 18.28 -21.79
CA SER A 235 13.87 19.06 -21.84
C SER A 235 13.80 20.22 -22.83
N SER A 236 12.98 20.08 -23.89
CA SER A 236 12.72 21.15 -24.85
C SER A 236 12.11 22.38 -24.17
N LYS A 237 12.66 23.56 -24.50
CA LYS A 237 12.27 24.86 -23.92
C LYS A 237 11.33 25.67 -24.82
N GLY A 238 10.84 25.07 -25.91
CA GLY A 238 9.98 25.74 -26.89
C GLY A 238 8.48 25.55 -26.65
N LEU A 239 7.69 26.19 -27.52
CA LEU A 239 6.23 26.10 -27.61
C LEU A 239 5.77 25.19 -28.77
N HIS A 240 6.62 24.23 -29.17
CA HIS A 240 6.29 23.20 -30.17
C HIS A 240 5.86 21.92 -29.46
N ASP A 241 5.09 21.11 -30.18
CA ASP A 241 4.75 19.76 -29.77
C ASP A 241 5.98 18.83 -29.88
N VAL A 242 6.11 17.90 -28.93
CA VAL A 242 7.07 16.79 -29.01
C VAL A 242 6.28 15.50 -28.86
N HIS A 243 6.51 14.54 -29.74
CA HIS A 243 5.86 13.23 -29.71
C HIS A 243 6.72 12.21 -28.95
N VAL A 244 6.08 11.23 -28.31
CA VAL A 244 6.76 10.12 -27.64
C VAL A 244 6.17 8.80 -28.14
N LEU A 245 7.01 7.96 -28.73
CA LEU A 245 6.66 6.64 -29.24
C LEU A 245 7.28 5.55 -28.36
N LEU A 246 6.44 4.78 -27.68
CA LEU A 246 6.84 3.67 -26.83
C LEU A 246 6.61 2.34 -27.56
N ILE A 247 7.66 1.53 -27.69
CA ILE A 247 7.65 0.23 -28.36
C ILE A 247 7.63 -0.86 -27.29
N THR A 248 6.45 -1.44 -27.04
CA THR A 248 6.24 -2.46 -25.99
C THR A 248 4.89 -3.18 -26.06
N ASP A 249 4.88 -4.49 -25.78
CA ASP A 249 3.66 -5.31 -25.76
C ASP A 249 2.84 -5.14 -24.46
N CYS A 250 3.41 -4.50 -23.44
CA CYS A 250 2.81 -4.21 -22.13
C CYS A 250 2.39 -2.73 -22.09
N PHE A 251 1.26 -2.35 -21.47
CA PHE A 251 0.83 -0.95 -21.48
C PHE A 251 1.83 0.00 -20.77
N PRO A 252 2.07 1.21 -21.29
CA PRO A 252 2.82 2.26 -20.59
C PRO A 252 2.16 2.71 -19.28
N ILE A 253 2.94 3.30 -18.37
CA ILE A 253 2.46 3.79 -17.06
C ILE A 253 1.26 4.74 -17.26
N PRO A 254 0.02 4.36 -16.86
CA PRO A 254 -1.20 5.01 -17.33
C PRO A 254 -1.35 6.48 -16.92
N ASN A 255 -0.73 6.88 -15.81
CA ASN A 255 -0.76 8.25 -15.27
C ASN A 255 0.45 9.11 -15.68
N LEU A 256 1.49 8.51 -16.30
CA LEU A 256 2.63 9.22 -16.90
C LEU A 256 2.38 9.48 -18.40
N PHE A 257 1.93 8.45 -19.13
CA PHE A 257 1.56 8.52 -20.54
C PHE A 257 0.06 8.26 -20.69
N ILE A 258 -0.71 9.30 -20.36
CA ILE A 258 -2.17 9.27 -20.22
C ILE A 258 -2.90 9.07 -21.54
N GLY A 259 -3.94 8.24 -21.54
CA GLY A 259 -4.68 7.88 -22.75
C GLY A 259 -5.39 9.05 -23.46
N LYS A 260 -5.58 10.21 -22.79
CA LYS A 260 -6.08 11.45 -23.43
C LYS A 260 -5.05 12.09 -24.38
N GLU A 261 -3.79 11.66 -24.32
CA GLU A 261 -2.66 12.13 -25.12
C GLU A 261 -2.17 11.07 -26.12
N LEU A 262 -2.83 9.90 -26.18
CA LEU A 262 -2.53 8.85 -27.15
C LEU A 262 -3.06 9.26 -28.54
N VAL A 263 -2.15 9.45 -29.50
CA VAL A 263 -2.45 9.79 -30.90
C VAL A 263 -2.81 8.54 -31.69
N ALA A 264 -2.03 7.46 -31.50
CA ALA A 264 -2.22 6.21 -32.23
C ALA A 264 -1.64 5.01 -31.47
N ARG A 265 -2.21 3.83 -31.70
CA ARG A 265 -1.66 2.56 -31.25
C ARG A 265 -1.81 1.50 -32.34
N GLU A 266 -0.73 0.80 -32.68
CA GLU A 266 -0.75 -0.35 -33.59
C GLU A 266 0.07 -1.50 -33.01
N GLY A 267 -0.63 -2.53 -32.53
CA GLY A 267 -0.03 -3.65 -31.79
C GLY A 267 0.71 -3.19 -30.53
N ASN A 268 2.03 -3.15 -30.63
CA ASN A 268 2.99 -2.80 -29.59
C ASN A 268 3.59 -1.38 -29.75
N LEU A 269 3.17 -0.62 -30.77
CA LEU A 269 3.56 0.77 -30.98
C LEU A 269 2.55 1.69 -30.31
N TRP A 270 2.98 2.55 -29.41
CA TRP A 270 2.14 3.52 -28.68
C TRP A 270 2.66 4.94 -28.90
N LEU A 271 1.98 5.72 -29.76
CA LEU A 271 2.35 7.09 -30.08
C LEU A 271 1.55 8.09 -29.25
N TYR A 272 2.24 8.91 -28.46
CA TYR A 272 1.68 9.97 -27.62
C TYR A 272 2.10 11.36 -28.08
N LYS A 273 1.25 12.35 -27.79
CA LYS A 273 1.50 13.78 -27.89
C LYS A 273 1.30 14.42 -26.50
N PRO A 274 2.26 14.29 -25.59
CA PRO A 274 2.08 14.70 -24.20
C PRO A 274 2.00 16.21 -23.99
N ASN A 275 1.20 16.65 -23.01
CA ASN A 275 1.20 18.03 -22.56
C ASN A 275 2.51 18.33 -21.80
N LEU A 276 3.46 18.99 -22.48
CA LEU A 276 4.79 19.26 -21.94
C LEU A 276 4.82 20.14 -20.67
N HIS A 277 3.71 20.81 -20.30
CA HIS A 277 3.61 21.47 -19.00
C HIS A 277 3.27 20.45 -17.90
N GLN A 278 2.19 19.68 -18.08
CA GLN A 278 1.77 18.65 -17.12
C GLN A 278 2.85 17.58 -16.93
N LEU A 279 3.47 17.11 -18.03
CA LEU A 279 4.55 16.14 -17.98
C LEU A 279 5.81 16.69 -17.27
N ARG A 280 6.14 17.97 -17.46
CA ARG A 280 7.29 18.61 -16.79
C ARG A 280 7.09 18.75 -15.28
N GLN A 281 5.84 18.95 -14.84
CA GLN A 281 5.50 18.89 -13.41
C GLN A 281 5.60 17.44 -12.88
N LYS A 282 5.05 16.46 -13.61
CA LYS A 282 5.08 15.04 -13.23
C LYS A 282 6.52 14.49 -13.08
N VAL A 283 7.47 14.83 -13.96
CA VAL A 283 8.86 14.36 -13.85
C VAL A 283 9.72 15.08 -12.78
N GLN A 284 9.20 16.12 -12.12
CA GLN A 284 9.86 16.81 -10.99
C GLN A 284 9.52 16.19 -9.63
N LEU A 285 8.53 15.29 -9.58
CA LEU A 285 8.15 14.57 -8.37
C LEU A 285 9.14 13.43 -8.08
N PRO A 286 9.12 12.86 -6.85
CA PRO A 286 9.93 11.69 -6.52
C PRO A 286 9.68 10.50 -7.47
N VAL A 287 10.72 9.70 -7.68
CA VAL A 287 10.68 8.56 -8.62
C VAL A 287 9.79 7.40 -8.15
N GLY A 288 9.42 7.38 -6.86
CA GLY A 288 8.48 6.43 -6.26
C GLY A 288 8.04 6.87 -4.87
N SER A 289 7.42 5.96 -4.11
CA SER A 289 6.85 6.26 -2.78
C SER A 289 7.87 6.28 -1.63
N CYS A 290 9.18 6.26 -1.92
CA CYS A 290 10.29 6.44 -0.97
C CYS A 290 10.39 7.85 -0.36
N GLU A 291 9.65 8.82 -0.86
CA GLU A 291 9.70 10.23 -0.45
C GLU A 291 8.30 10.84 -0.49
N LEU A 292 7.99 11.71 0.47
CA LEU A 292 6.68 12.36 0.54
C LEU A 292 6.51 13.39 -0.57
N THR A 293 5.45 13.25 -1.35
CA THR A 293 5.13 14.19 -2.45
C THR A 293 4.40 15.45 -1.93
N VAL A 294 3.96 15.44 -0.66
CA VAL A 294 3.43 16.62 0.06
C VAL A 294 3.98 16.59 1.50
N PRO A 295 4.54 17.69 2.03
CA PRO A 295 5.01 17.73 3.43
C PRO A 295 3.84 17.60 4.41
N LEU A 296 4.09 17.00 5.59
CA LEU A 296 3.07 16.78 6.63
C LEU A 296 2.26 18.05 7.00
N LYS A 297 2.92 19.20 6.94
CA LYS A 297 2.32 20.53 7.10
C LYS A 297 2.23 21.23 5.73
N ALA A 298 1.21 20.87 4.95
CA ALA A 298 0.82 21.62 3.77
C ALA A 298 0.58 23.11 4.14
N LYS A 299 1.04 24.03 3.28
CA LYS A 299 0.85 25.48 3.49
C LYS A 299 -0.61 25.82 3.22
N GLU A 300 -1.33 26.36 4.20
CA GLU A 300 -2.80 26.56 4.13
C GLU A 300 -3.26 27.65 3.13
N THR A 301 -2.36 28.22 2.32
CA THR A 301 -2.63 29.31 1.37
C THR A 301 -2.47 28.87 -0.08
N PHE A 302 -3.58 28.51 -0.75
CA PHE A 302 -3.61 28.22 -2.19
C PHE A 302 -4.63 29.11 -2.92
N TYR A 303 -4.15 30.20 -3.52
CA TYR A 303 -4.93 30.99 -4.48
C TYR A 303 -4.81 30.37 -5.87
N SER A 304 -5.74 29.48 -6.23
CA SER A 304 -5.89 29.07 -7.62
C SER A 304 -6.45 30.25 -8.42
N ALA A 305 -5.70 30.76 -9.39
CA ALA A 305 -6.06 31.95 -10.17
C ALA A 305 -7.16 31.69 -11.24
N SER A 306 -7.64 30.45 -11.34
CA SER A 306 -8.73 30.04 -12.23
C SER A 306 -9.71 29.13 -11.50
N ALA A 307 -10.97 29.15 -11.95
CA ALA A 307 -11.99 28.20 -11.52
C ALA A 307 -11.75 26.83 -12.19
N LYS A 308 -10.90 26.02 -11.61
CA LYS A 308 -10.68 24.61 -12.01
C LYS A 308 -11.93 23.76 -11.69
N ARG A 309 -12.25 22.77 -12.52
CA ARG A 309 -13.40 21.87 -12.31
C ARG A 309 -12.99 20.76 -11.35
N GLU A 310 -13.17 20.99 -10.05
CA GLU A 310 -12.63 20.14 -8.98
C GLU A 310 -13.72 19.70 -7.99
N ALA A 311 -13.75 18.40 -7.66
CA ALA A 311 -14.75 17.80 -6.77
C ALA A 311 -14.18 16.75 -5.81
N TYR A 312 -14.83 16.57 -4.66
CA TYR A 312 -14.72 15.35 -3.87
C TYR A 312 -15.69 14.31 -4.45
N ALA A 313 -15.22 13.08 -4.62
CA ALA A 313 -16.01 11.98 -5.16
C ALA A 313 -16.15 10.84 -4.13
N THR A 314 -17.32 10.22 -4.05
CA THR A 314 -17.52 8.95 -3.33
C THR A 314 -18.49 8.04 -4.09
N ILE A 315 -18.57 6.76 -3.71
CA ILE A 315 -19.38 5.75 -4.42
C ILE A 315 -20.17 4.88 -3.43
N LEU A 316 -21.45 4.65 -3.72
CA LEU A 316 -22.31 3.72 -3.00
C LEU A 316 -22.83 2.66 -3.97
N HIS A 317 -22.21 1.49 -3.96
CA HIS A 317 -22.72 0.31 -4.65
C HIS A 317 -23.35 -0.69 -3.65
N SER A 318 -24.61 -1.06 -3.89
CA SER A 318 -25.31 -2.18 -3.25
C SER A 318 -25.49 -2.11 -1.73
N ALA A 319 -25.31 -0.93 -1.12
CA ALA A 319 -25.24 -0.77 0.34
C ALA A 319 -25.87 0.55 0.84
N ASN A 320 -27.20 0.59 0.97
CA ASN A 320 -27.89 1.76 1.54
C ASN A 320 -27.48 2.09 2.99
N PHE A 321 -26.87 1.16 3.73
CA PHE A 321 -26.35 1.41 5.07
C PHE A 321 -25.15 2.37 5.12
N TYR A 322 -24.46 2.63 4.01
CA TYR A 322 -23.40 3.66 3.92
C TYR A 322 -23.95 5.08 3.65
N VAL A 323 -25.25 5.26 3.42
CA VAL A 323 -25.83 6.60 3.13
C VAL A 323 -25.62 7.59 4.27
N CYS A 324 -25.76 7.14 5.53
CA CYS A 324 -25.41 7.96 6.70
C CYS A 324 -23.92 8.37 6.71
N GLY A 325 -23.03 7.44 6.35
CA GLY A 325 -21.60 7.68 6.22
C GLY A 325 -21.29 8.77 5.18
N ALA A 326 -21.81 8.61 3.96
CA ALA A 326 -21.65 9.60 2.89
C ALA A 326 -22.26 10.98 3.23
N ILE A 327 -23.41 11.03 3.91
CA ILE A 327 -23.99 12.30 4.40
C ILE A 327 -23.06 12.97 5.44
N THR A 328 -22.49 12.19 6.36
CA THR A 328 -21.57 12.71 7.39
C THR A 328 -20.20 13.09 6.80
N ALA A 329 -19.74 12.39 5.75
CA ALA A 329 -18.55 12.75 4.99
C ALA A 329 -18.73 14.12 4.30
N ALA A 330 -19.86 14.37 3.63
CA ALA A 330 -20.19 15.68 3.06
C ALA A 330 -20.20 16.79 4.13
N GLN A 331 -20.84 16.55 5.27
CA GLN A 331 -20.81 17.47 6.42
C GLN A 331 -19.37 17.77 6.84
N SER A 332 -18.52 16.74 6.96
CA SER A 332 -17.12 16.91 7.38
C SER A 332 -16.30 17.77 6.40
N ILE A 333 -16.46 17.56 5.08
CA ILE A 333 -15.80 18.37 4.03
C ILE A 333 -16.22 19.86 4.12
N ARG A 334 -17.51 20.12 4.40
CA ARG A 334 -18.02 21.49 4.58
C ARG A 334 -17.57 22.12 5.90
N MET A 335 -17.53 21.37 7.00
CA MET A 335 -16.97 21.82 8.28
C MET A 335 -15.46 22.10 8.20
N ALA A 336 -14.74 21.34 7.37
CA ALA A 336 -13.35 21.59 7.00
C ALA A 336 -13.16 22.78 6.03
N GLY A 337 -14.24 23.51 5.70
CA GLY A 337 -14.19 24.76 4.94
C GLY A 337 -14.02 24.61 3.42
N SER A 338 -14.08 23.39 2.86
CA SER A 338 -13.97 23.22 1.41
C SER A 338 -15.25 23.68 0.70
N THR A 339 -15.08 24.44 -0.38
CA THR A 339 -16.14 24.96 -1.24
C THR A 339 -16.32 24.15 -2.53
N ARG A 340 -15.55 23.08 -2.73
CA ARG A 340 -15.53 22.30 -3.98
C ARG A 340 -16.83 21.52 -4.20
N ASP A 341 -17.02 21.00 -5.41
CA ASP A 341 -18.17 20.14 -5.69
C ASP A 341 -18.10 18.85 -4.87
N LEU A 342 -19.27 18.29 -4.57
CA LEU A 342 -19.43 16.98 -3.96
C LEU A 342 -20.17 16.09 -4.97
N VAL A 343 -19.57 14.97 -5.36
CA VAL A 343 -20.09 14.06 -6.39
C VAL A 343 -20.25 12.66 -5.80
N ILE A 344 -21.43 12.05 -5.95
CA ILE A 344 -21.68 10.68 -5.50
C ILE A 344 -22.19 9.80 -6.64
N LEU A 345 -21.51 8.68 -6.85
CA LEU A 345 -21.87 7.66 -7.82
C LEU A 345 -22.74 6.62 -7.10
N VAL A 346 -23.94 6.35 -7.59
CA VAL A 346 -24.92 5.47 -6.94
C VAL A 346 -25.56 4.51 -7.93
N ASP A 347 -25.81 3.27 -7.51
CA ASP A 347 -26.61 2.33 -8.29
C ASP A 347 -28.12 2.40 -7.93
N ASP A 348 -28.92 1.59 -8.62
CA ASP A 348 -30.38 1.55 -8.46
C ASP A 348 -30.85 0.93 -7.13
N SER A 349 -29.95 0.39 -6.30
CA SER A 349 -30.29 -0.05 -4.93
C SER A 349 -30.42 1.11 -3.94
N ILE A 350 -29.86 2.28 -4.28
CA ILE A 350 -30.00 3.52 -3.51
C ILE A 350 -31.35 4.16 -3.88
N THR A 351 -32.37 3.91 -3.07
CA THR A 351 -33.75 4.36 -3.34
C THR A 351 -33.90 5.89 -3.29
N GLU A 352 -34.96 6.42 -3.90
CA GLU A 352 -35.17 7.87 -4.03
C GLU A 352 -35.22 8.60 -2.67
N TYR A 353 -35.70 7.95 -1.61
CA TYR A 353 -35.60 8.48 -0.24
C TYR A 353 -34.15 8.79 0.17
N HIS A 354 -33.23 7.86 -0.11
CA HIS A 354 -31.80 8.03 0.18
C HIS A 354 -31.15 9.03 -0.77
N ARG A 355 -31.55 9.06 -2.05
CA ARG A 355 -31.09 10.06 -3.03
C ARG A 355 -31.46 11.49 -2.59
N GLY A 356 -32.70 11.70 -2.16
CA GLY A 356 -33.12 12.98 -1.56
C GLY A 356 -32.30 13.38 -0.32
N GLY A 357 -31.89 12.42 0.51
CA GLY A 357 -30.97 12.65 1.64
C GLY A 357 -29.56 13.06 1.22
N LEU A 358 -29.00 12.37 0.22
CA LEU A 358 -27.67 12.67 -0.34
C LEU A 358 -27.66 14.06 -1.02
N ALA A 359 -28.68 14.38 -1.81
CA ALA A 359 -28.83 15.68 -2.45
C ALA A 359 -29.00 16.81 -1.42
N ALA A 360 -29.77 16.58 -0.35
CA ALA A 360 -29.92 17.54 0.75
C ALA A 360 -28.64 17.72 1.60
N ALA A 361 -27.72 16.76 1.58
CA ALA A 361 -26.36 16.90 2.12
C ALA A 361 -25.38 17.62 1.16
N GLY A 362 -25.83 17.97 -0.05
CA GLY A 362 -25.05 18.70 -1.06
C GLY A 362 -24.35 17.82 -2.10
N TRP A 363 -24.59 16.50 -2.14
CA TRP A 363 -24.03 15.63 -3.17
C TRP A 363 -24.76 15.80 -4.52
N LYS A 364 -24.01 16.02 -5.60
CA LYS A 364 -24.47 15.84 -6.98
C LYS A 364 -24.49 14.35 -7.30
N ILE A 365 -25.65 13.82 -7.68
CA ILE A 365 -25.91 12.37 -7.77
C ILE A 365 -25.77 11.90 -9.22
N TYR A 366 -24.90 10.91 -9.43
CA TYR A 366 -24.67 10.26 -10.72
C TYR A 366 -25.13 8.80 -10.64
N SER A 367 -26.18 8.44 -11.38
CA SER A 367 -26.60 7.04 -11.51
C SER A 367 -25.58 6.24 -12.32
N ILE A 368 -25.14 5.10 -11.80
CA ILE A 368 -24.19 4.21 -12.47
C ILE A 368 -24.71 2.79 -12.60
N GLN A 369 -24.41 2.15 -13.74
CA GLN A 369 -24.45 0.69 -13.83
C GLN A 369 -23.25 0.11 -13.09
N ARG A 370 -23.51 -0.75 -12.09
CA ARG A 370 -22.47 -1.48 -11.35
C ARG A 370 -21.54 -2.24 -12.30
N ILE A 371 -20.26 -2.33 -11.95
CA ILE A 371 -19.28 -3.16 -12.66
C ILE A 371 -18.99 -4.37 -11.77
N ARG A 372 -19.26 -5.57 -12.29
CA ARG A 372 -18.95 -6.82 -11.58
C ARG A 372 -17.46 -7.10 -11.67
N ASN A 373 -16.85 -7.44 -10.54
CA ASN A 373 -15.55 -8.09 -10.52
C ASN A 373 -15.69 -9.51 -11.13
N PRO A 374 -15.00 -9.85 -12.24
CA PRO A 374 -15.14 -11.15 -12.89
C PRO A 374 -14.49 -12.29 -12.10
N LYS A 375 -13.65 -12.00 -11.10
CA LYS A 375 -12.98 -13.00 -10.25
C LYS A 375 -13.66 -13.21 -8.89
N ALA A 376 -14.66 -12.40 -8.54
CA ALA A 376 -15.40 -12.54 -7.28
C ALA A 376 -16.47 -13.64 -7.36
N GLU A 377 -16.68 -14.34 -6.23
CA GLU A 377 -17.82 -15.23 -6.05
C GLU A 377 -19.15 -14.43 -6.10
N ALA A 378 -20.26 -15.11 -6.35
CA ALA A 378 -21.58 -14.48 -6.33
C ALA A 378 -21.97 -14.06 -4.91
N GLU A 379 -22.61 -12.90 -4.76
CA GLU A 379 -23.04 -12.35 -3.45
C GLU A 379 -21.89 -12.00 -2.47
N ALA A 380 -20.62 -12.17 -2.89
CA ALA A 380 -19.47 -11.78 -2.09
C ALA A 380 -19.35 -10.25 -1.96
N TYR A 381 -18.79 -9.77 -0.84
CA TYR A 381 -18.67 -8.33 -0.55
C TYR A 381 -17.94 -7.55 -1.65
N ASN A 382 -17.00 -8.21 -2.34
CA ASN A 382 -16.18 -7.65 -3.42
C ASN A 382 -16.75 -7.85 -4.83
N GLU A 383 -17.95 -8.41 -4.97
CA GLU A 383 -18.57 -8.66 -6.28
C GLU A 383 -18.74 -7.37 -7.10
N TRP A 384 -18.98 -6.23 -6.45
CA TRP A 384 -19.31 -4.97 -7.10
C TRP A 384 -18.28 -3.85 -6.88
N ASN A 385 -17.17 -4.12 -6.18
CA ASN A 385 -16.11 -3.14 -5.87
C ASN A 385 -15.53 -2.47 -7.13
N TYR A 386 -15.43 -3.19 -8.25
CA TYR A 386 -14.92 -2.65 -9.52
C TYR A 386 -15.81 -1.53 -10.09
N SER A 387 -17.00 -1.28 -9.54
CA SER A 387 -17.79 -0.08 -9.82
C SER A 387 -17.02 1.22 -9.52
N LYS A 388 -15.98 1.17 -8.67
CA LYS A 388 -15.05 2.29 -8.41
C LYS A 388 -14.33 2.78 -9.67
N PHE A 389 -14.24 1.97 -10.74
CA PHE A 389 -13.69 2.42 -12.04
C PHE A 389 -14.56 3.52 -12.70
N ARG A 390 -15.84 3.65 -12.32
CA ARG A 390 -16.72 4.73 -12.83
C ARG A 390 -16.22 6.13 -12.48
N LEU A 391 -15.32 6.28 -11.50
CA LEU A 391 -14.67 7.55 -11.15
C LEU A 391 -13.97 8.21 -12.36
N TRP A 392 -13.36 7.41 -13.25
CA TRP A 392 -12.71 7.91 -14.46
C TRP A 392 -13.68 8.41 -15.55
N GLN A 393 -15.00 8.23 -15.36
CA GLN A 393 -16.01 8.74 -16.29
C GLN A 393 -16.52 10.15 -15.93
N LEU A 394 -16.12 10.71 -14.78
CA LEU A 394 -16.46 12.06 -14.30
C LEU A 394 -15.71 13.18 -15.08
N THR A 395 -15.73 13.11 -16.41
CA THR A 395 -14.94 13.97 -17.32
C THR A 395 -15.42 15.43 -17.38
N GLU A 396 -16.57 15.73 -16.77
CA GLU A 396 -16.99 17.08 -16.42
C GLU A 396 -16.12 17.75 -15.33
N TYR A 397 -15.23 17.00 -14.67
CA TYR A 397 -14.17 17.49 -13.80
C TYR A 397 -12.77 17.34 -14.42
N ASP A 398 -11.85 18.25 -14.06
CA ASP A 398 -10.43 18.19 -14.41
C ASP A 398 -9.66 17.25 -13.47
N LYS A 399 -10.11 17.15 -12.21
CA LYS A 399 -9.52 16.34 -11.15
C LYS A 399 -10.52 16.10 -10.02
N ILE A 400 -10.44 14.94 -9.38
CA ILE A 400 -11.24 14.59 -8.20
C ILE A 400 -10.35 14.10 -7.05
N ILE A 401 -10.78 14.37 -5.81
CA ILE A 401 -10.31 13.66 -4.62
C ILE A 401 -11.37 12.61 -4.30
N PHE A 402 -11.06 11.34 -4.53
CA PHE A 402 -11.90 10.24 -4.09
C PHE A 402 -11.75 10.00 -2.59
N ILE A 403 -12.87 9.72 -1.91
CA ILE A 403 -12.93 9.22 -0.53
C ILE A 403 -13.92 8.04 -0.42
N ASP A 404 -13.60 7.00 0.35
CA ASP A 404 -14.60 6.00 0.75
C ASP A 404 -15.61 6.59 1.77
N ALA A 405 -16.83 6.03 1.82
CA ALA A 405 -17.97 6.60 2.55
C ALA A 405 -17.94 6.43 4.08
N ASP A 406 -16.83 5.96 4.64
CA ASP A 406 -16.57 5.73 6.07
C ASP A 406 -15.41 6.56 6.63
N MET A 407 -15.16 7.71 5.99
CA MET A 407 -14.15 8.68 6.38
C MET A 407 -14.76 9.96 6.93
N LEU A 408 -14.00 10.67 7.78
CA LEU A 408 -14.26 12.05 8.16
C LEU A 408 -13.07 12.93 7.75
N ILE A 409 -13.37 14.03 7.06
CA ILE A 409 -12.42 15.08 6.72
C ILE A 409 -12.43 16.08 7.89
N LEU A 410 -11.36 16.05 8.69
CA LEU A 410 -11.21 16.84 9.91
C LEU A 410 -10.49 18.17 9.67
N ARG A 411 -9.73 18.28 8.57
CA ARG A 411 -9.10 19.52 8.08
C ARG A 411 -9.18 19.59 6.57
N ASN A 412 -9.09 20.79 6.00
CA ASN A 412 -9.13 21.00 4.56
C ASN A 412 -8.00 20.21 3.84
N ILE A 413 -8.35 19.47 2.78
CA ILE A 413 -7.38 18.77 1.91
C ILE A 413 -7.44 19.22 0.45
N ASP A 414 -7.99 20.41 0.17
CA ASP A 414 -8.09 20.96 -1.20
C ASP A 414 -6.72 21.17 -1.85
N PHE A 415 -5.63 21.22 -1.08
CA PHE A 415 -4.27 21.24 -1.61
C PHE A 415 -3.91 19.97 -2.40
N LEU A 416 -4.59 18.84 -2.15
CA LEU A 416 -4.39 17.61 -2.92
C LEU A 416 -4.85 17.75 -4.38
N PHE A 417 -5.68 18.76 -4.72
CA PHE A 417 -6.03 19.06 -6.11
C PHE A 417 -4.85 19.61 -6.94
N GLU A 418 -3.72 19.99 -6.34
CA GLU A 418 -2.50 20.28 -7.12
C GLU A 418 -1.69 19.00 -7.46
N MET A 419 -1.94 17.88 -6.79
CA MET A 419 -1.20 16.62 -6.97
C MET A 419 -1.71 15.80 -8.16
N PRO A 420 -0.89 14.99 -8.84
CA PRO A 420 -1.32 14.21 -9.99
C PRO A 420 -2.04 12.91 -9.61
N GLU A 421 -2.67 12.28 -10.60
CA GLU A 421 -3.02 10.86 -10.54
C GLU A 421 -1.76 9.96 -10.48
N ILE A 422 -1.69 8.85 -9.74
CA ILE A 422 -2.39 8.58 -8.47
C ILE A 422 -1.55 9.16 -7.35
N SER A 423 -2.16 10.01 -6.50
CA SER A 423 -1.60 10.40 -5.21
C SER A 423 -2.46 9.81 -4.10
N ALA A 424 -1.83 9.02 -3.20
CA ALA A 424 -2.51 8.22 -2.18
C ALA A 424 -1.57 7.94 -0.99
N THR A 425 -2.12 7.44 0.12
CA THR A 425 -1.31 7.05 1.29
C THR A 425 -0.74 5.64 1.13
N GLY A 426 0.38 5.36 1.81
CA GLY A 426 0.91 4.00 1.90
C GLY A 426 -0.06 2.99 2.52
N ASN A 427 0.17 1.72 2.19
CA ASN A 427 -0.44 0.53 2.77
C ASN A 427 0.69 -0.50 3.01
N ASN A 428 0.39 -1.76 3.31
CA ASN A 428 1.38 -2.82 3.39
C ASN A 428 2.19 -3.00 2.08
N ALA A 429 3.45 -3.39 2.20
CA ALA A 429 4.42 -3.55 1.11
C ALA A 429 4.49 -2.33 0.16
N THR A 430 4.74 -2.54 -1.13
CA THR A 430 4.99 -1.51 -2.15
C THR A 430 3.72 -0.77 -2.64
N LEU A 431 2.66 -0.76 -1.83
CA LEU A 431 1.27 -0.58 -2.26
C LEU A 431 0.61 0.64 -1.61
N PHE A 432 -0.38 1.22 -2.28
CA PHE A 432 -1.19 2.32 -1.76
C PHE A 432 -2.56 1.87 -1.26
N ASN A 433 -3.11 2.64 -0.31
CA ASN A 433 -4.48 2.48 0.16
C ASN A 433 -5.45 3.24 -0.76
N SER A 434 -6.49 2.57 -1.26
CA SER A 434 -7.41 3.12 -2.25
C SER A 434 -8.57 3.93 -1.66
N GLY A 435 -8.56 4.16 -0.35
CA GLY A 435 -9.62 4.89 0.34
C GLY A 435 -9.55 6.40 0.18
N VAL A 436 -8.35 6.95 -0.02
CA VAL A 436 -8.15 8.36 -0.44
C VAL A 436 -7.23 8.37 -1.65
N MET A 437 -7.73 8.87 -2.79
CA MET A 437 -6.98 8.90 -4.05
C MET A 437 -7.24 10.20 -4.81
N VAL A 438 -6.17 10.82 -5.32
CA VAL A 438 -6.29 11.88 -6.34
C VAL A 438 -6.34 11.24 -7.72
N VAL A 439 -7.34 11.60 -8.52
CA VAL A 439 -7.67 10.99 -9.82
C VAL A 439 -7.89 12.07 -10.88
N GLU A 440 -7.44 11.83 -12.12
CA GLU A 440 -7.59 12.69 -13.31
C GLU A 440 -8.60 12.01 -14.28
N PRO A 441 -9.92 12.31 -14.20
CA PRO A 441 -10.93 11.54 -14.94
C PRO A 441 -10.72 11.54 -16.46
N SER A 442 -10.72 10.35 -17.06
CA SER A 442 -10.68 10.18 -18.52
C SER A 442 -11.35 8.88 -18.94
N ASN A 443 -12.26 8.97 -19.93
CA ASN A 443 -12.85 7.81 -20.57
C ASN A 443 -11.80 6.88 -21.23
N SER A 444 -10.63 7.39 -21.65
CA SER A 444 -9.53 6.54 -22.13
C SER A 444 -9.01 5.59 -21.05
N THR A 445 -8.91 6.10 -19.82
CA THR A 445 -8.40 5.37 -18.67
C THR A 445 -9.46 4.42 -18.13
N PHE A 446 -10.74 4.83 -18.15
CA PHE A 446 -11.85 3.92 -17.92
C PHE A 446 -11.83 2.71 -18.88
N GLN A 447 -11.64 2.92 -20.19
CA GLN A 447 -11.56 1.81 -21.14
C GLN A 447 -10.33 0.93 -20.89
N LEU A 448 -9.16 1.49 -20.57
CA LEU A 448 -7.99 0.69 -20.18
C LEU A 448 -8.29 -0.24 -18.97
N LEU A 449 -8.99 0.28 -17.95
CA LEU A 449 -9.41 -0.51 -16.79
C LEU A 449 -10.42 -1.61 -17.17
N MET A 450 -11.29 -1.37 -18.15
CA MET A 450 -12.30 -2.32 -18.63
C MET A 450 -11.73 -3.39 -19.58
N ASP A 451 -10.82 -3.01 -20.49
CA ASP A 451 -10.18 -3.93 -21.45
C ASP A 451 -9.36 -5.01 -20.72
N HIS A 452 -8.62 -4.60 -19.68
CA HIS A 452 -7.76 -5.49 -18.89
C HIS A 452 -8.47 -6.16 -17.69
N ILE A 453 -9.79 -5.95 -17.50
CA ILE A 453 -10.58 -6.39 -16.33
C ILE A 453 -10.50 -7.91 -16.03
N ASN A 454 -10.24 -8.71 -17.07
CA ASN A 454 -10.12 -10.16 -17.00
C ASN A 454 -8.67 -10.67 -16.92
N GLU A 455 -7.70 -9.85 -17.33
CA GLU A 455 -6.27 -10.17 -17.38
C GLU A 455 -5.60 -9.88 -16.04
N ILE A 456 -5.83 -8.68 -15.49
CA ILE A 456 -5.20 -8.23 -14.25
C ILE A 456 -5.84 -8.90 -13.03
N VAL A 457 -5.00 -9.53 -12.19
CA VAL A 457 -5.43 -10.24 -10.98
C VAL A 457 -5.20 -9.34 -9.77
N SER A 458 -6.30 -8.89 -9.15
CA SER A 458 -6.25 -8.12 -7.90
C SER A 458 -5.67 -8.95 -6.75
N TYR A 459 -4.61 -8.44 -6.10
CA TYR A 459 -3.89 -9.18 -5.05
C TYR A 459 -4.76 -9.52 -3.81
N ASN A 460 -5.79 -8.73 -3.53
CA ASN A 460 -6.76 -8.96 -2.45
C ASN A 460 -8.18 -9.26 -2.96
N GLY A 461 -8.36 -9.42 -4.28
CA GLY A 461 -9.67 -9.58 -4.91
C GLY A 461 -10.59 -8.35 -4.87
N GLY A 462 -10.15 -7.20 -4.33
CA GLY A 462 -10.91 -5.94 -4.30
C GLY A 462 -10.46 -4.93 -5.36
N ASP A 463 -11.08 -3.76 -5.39
CA ASP A 463 -10.68 -2.62 -6.24
C ASP A 463 -9.26 -2.15 -5.92
N GLN A 464 -8.90 -2.01 -4.64
CA GLN A 464 -7.55 -1.62 -4.21
C GLN A 464 -6.47 -2.50 -4.85
N GLY A 465 -6.67 -3.82 -4.85
CA GLY A 465 -5.68 -4.74 -5.40
C GLY A 465 -5.62 -4.73 -6.92
N TYR A 466 -6.69 -4.35 -7.62
CA TYR A 466 -6.65 -4.16 -9.07
C TYR A 466 -5.91 -2.86 -9.42
N LEU A 467 -6.28 -1.76 -8.75
CA LEU A 467 -5.68 -0.44 -8.99
C LEU A 467 -4.18 -0.42 -8.66
N ASN A 468 -3.72 -1.19 -7.68
CA ASN A 468 -2.29 -1.34 -7.36
C ASN A 468 -1.47 -2.12 -8.42
N GLU A 469 -2.10 -2.94 -9.27
CA GLU A 469 -1.42 -3.59 -10.40
C GLU A 469 -1.37 -2.70 -11.65
N VAL A 470 -2.33 -1.78 -11.80
CA VAL A 470 -2.41 -0.81 -12.91
C VAL A 470 -1.52 0.41 -12.65
N TYR A 471 -1.62 0.99 -11.45
CA TYR A 471 -0.94 2.23 -11.05
C TYR A 471 0.27 1.93 -10.17
N THR A 472 1.27 1.27 -10.75
CA THR A 472 2.52 0.97 -10.02
C THR A 472 3.38 2.22 -9.79
N TRP A 473 3.29 3.24 -10.65
CA TRP A 473 3.87 4.56 -10.41
C TRP A 473 2.86 5.45 -9.67
N TRP A 474 3.03 5.58 -8.35
CA TRP A 474 2.13 6.34 -7.47
C TRP A 474 2.90 7.22 -6.48
N HIS A 475 2.26 8.32 -6.05
CA HIS A 475 2.86 9.37 -5.24
C HIS A 475 2.36 9.33 -3.80
N ARG A 476 3.28 9.27 -2.82
CA ARG A 476 2.93 9.16 -1.41
C ARG A 476 2.50 10.50 -0.82
N ILE A 477 1.30 10.54 -0.27
CA ILE A 477 0.85 11.61 0.63
C ILE A 477 0.90 11.08 2.09
N PRO A 478 1.06 11.95 3.11
CA PRO A 478 1.24 11.51 4.49
C PRO A 478 0.03 10.74 5.04
N LYS A 479 0.25 9.74 5.90
CA LYS A 479 -0.81 8.93 6.54
C LYS A 479 -1.85 9.73 7.33
N HIS A 480 -1.55 10.98 7.73
CA HIS A 480 -2.54 11.90 8.29
C HIS A 480 -3.68 12.26 7.32
N MET A 481 -3.53 11.99 6.01
CA MET A 481 -4.53 12.17 4.97
C MET A 481 -5.43 10.94 4.76
N ASN A 482 -5.20 9.82 5.47
CA ASN A 482 -6.03 8.60 5.45
C ASN A 482 -5.73 7.77 6.71
N PHE A 483 -5.92 8.36 7.89
CA PHE A 483 -5.44 7.75 9.13
C PHE A 483 -6.42 6.69 9.62
N LEU A 484 -5.97 5.44 9.68
CA LEU A 484 -6.82 4.29 10.01
C LEU A 484 -7.19 4.25 11.51
N LYS A 485 -8.48 4.05 11.81
CA LYS A 485 -8.97 3.68 13.16
C LYS A 485 -8.60 2.22 13.46
N HIS A 486 -7.32 1.96 13.74
CA HIS A 486 -6.79 0.62 13.99
C HIS A 486 -5.60 0.63 14.95
N PHE A 487 -5.62 -0.30 15.90
CA PHE A 487 -4.53 -0.62 16.82
C PHE A 487 -3.95 -1.98 16.43
N TRP A 488 -2.73 -1.99 15.90
CA TRP A 488 -2.11 -3.22 15.42
C TRP A 488 -1.75 -4.15 16.59
N GLU A 489 -1.74 -5.46 16.34
CA GLU A 489 -1.09 -6.39 17.25
C GLU A 489 0.41 -6.06 17.31
N GLY A 490 0.87 -5.61 18.49
CA GLY A 490 2.25 -5.12 18.69
C GLY A 490 2.39 -3.61 18.84
N ASP A 491 1.32 -2.82 18.67
CA ASP A 491 1.34 -1.41 19.09
C ASP A 491 1.67 -1.30 20.59
N GLU A 492 2.79 -0.66 20.93
CA GLU A 492 3.19 -0.37 22.30
C GLU A 492 2.20 0.60 23.00
N PRO A 493 2.14 0.64 24.35
CA PRO A 493 1.21 1.49 25.09
C PRO A 493 1.25 2.97 24.68
N GLU A 494 2.43 3.50 24.41
CA GLU A 494 2.68 4.88 23.97
C GLU A 494 2.06 5.13 22.59
N ILE A 495 2.17 4.16 21.66
CA ILE A 495 1.55 4.23 20.31
C ILE A 495 0.03 4.18 20.42
N LYS A 496 -0.52 3.30 21.28
CA LYS A 496 -1.97 3.24 21.55
C LYS A 496 -2.50 4.55 22.15
N GLN A 497 -1.76 5.14 23.10
CA GLN A 497 -2.10 6.44 23.69
C GLN A 497 -2.00 7.58 22.66
N MET A 498 -0.96 7.57 21.82
CA MET A 498 -0.74 8.54 20.75
C MET A 498 -1.84 8.50 19.68
N LYS A 499 -2.22 7.30 19.20
CA LYS A 499 -3.37 7.10 18.28
C LYS A 499 -4.67 7.62 18.91
N THR A 500 -4.94 7.22 20.15
CA THR A 500 -6.12 7.67 20.91
C THR A 500 -6.17 9.19 21.06
N ARG A 501 -5.02 9.84 21.28
CA ARG A 501 -4.91 11.31 21.28
C ARG A 501 -5.23 11.91 19.91
N LEU A 502 -4.66 11.39 18.82
CA LEU A 502 -4.91 11.93 17.47
C LEU A 502 -6.38 11.81 17.06
N PHE A 503 -7.08 10.75 17.45
CA PHE A 503 -8.52 10.58 17.18
C PHE A 503 -9.42 11.63 17.85
N GLY A 504 -8.97 12.32 18.90
CA GLY A 504 -9.82 13.19 19.73
C GLY A 504 -9.29 14.60 20.03
N THR A 505 -8.09 14.95 19.54
CA THR A 505 -7.50 16.29 19.77
C THR A 505 -8.30 17.37 19.06
N ASP A 506 -8.44 18.53 19.71
CA ASP A 506 -9.20 19.69 19.24
C ASP A 506 -8.31 20.94 19.46
N PRO A 507 -7.91 21.70 18.41
CA PRO A 507 -8.19 21.46 16.99
C PRO A 507 -7.57 20.15 16.46
N PRO A 508 -8.14 19.54 15.42
CA PRO A 508 -7.67 18.27 14.88
C PRO A 508 -6.25 18.36 14.31
N ILE A 509 -5.47 17.30 14.50
CA ILE A 509 -4.11 17.14 13.93
C ILE A 509 -4.16 16.32 12.63
N LEU A 510 -4.98 15.27 12.61
CA LEU A 510 -5.30 14.49 11.42
C LEU A 510 -6.08 15.33 10.41
N TYR A 511 -5.90 15.07 9.12
CA TYR A 511 -6.72 15.65 8.07
C TYR A 511 -7.89 14.73 7.71
N VAL A 512 -7.67 13.41 7.69
CA VAL A 512 -8.72 12.41 7.46
C VAL A 512 -8.61 11.26 8.46
N LEU A 513 -9.75 10.81 8.99
CA LEU A 513 -9.87 9.65 9.87
C LEU A 513 -10.81 8.61 9.24
N HIS A 514 -10.29 7.39 9.03
CA HIS A 514 -10.93 6.30 8.29
C HIS A 514 -11.40 5.20 9.26
N TYR A 515 -12.71 4.93 9.29
CA TYR A 515 -13.34 4.08 10.30
C TYR A 515 -13.40 2.61 9.88
N LEU A 516 -12.38 1.84 10.25
CA LEU A 516 -12.37 0.38 10.14
C LEU A 516 -13.26 -0.30 11.21
N GLY A 517 -13.54 -1.59 11.01
CA GLY A 517 -14.50 -2.37 11.80
C GLY A 517 -15.96 -1.97 11.56
N ASN A 518 -16.81 -2.20 12.56
CA ASN A 518 -18.17 -1.69 12.61
C ASN A 518 -18.17 -0.15 12.56
N LYS A 519 -19.00 0.42 11.68
CA LYS A 519 -19.04 1.86 11.41
C LYS A 519 -19.82 2.61 12.51
N PRO A 520 -19.43 3.84 12.93
CA PRO A 520 -20.01 4.53 14.09
C PRO A 520 -21.54 4.63 14.09
N TRP A 521 -22.16 4.85 12.93
CA TRP A 521 -23.61 4.95 12.81
C TRP A 521 -24.35 3.62 12.97
N LEU A 522 -23.68 2.49 12.77
CA LEU A 522 -24.20 1.13 12.99
C LEU A 522 -24.11 0.72 14.47
N CYS A 523 -23.25 1.35 15.26
CA CYS A 523 -23.17 1.20 16.71
C CYS A 523 -24.21 2.06 17.43
N PHE A 524 -24.46 1.80 18.72
CA PHE A 524 -25.12 2.77 19.60
C PHE A 524 -24.20 3.97 19.86
N ARG A 525 -24.79 5.13 20.17
CA ARG A 525 -24.07 6.38 20.46
C ARG A 525 -23.21 6.32 21.73
N ASP A 526 -23.56 5.47 22.70
CA ASP A 526 -22.96 5.48 24.03
C ASP A 526 -21.48 5.05 24.09
N TYR A 527 -21.05 4.12 23.21
CA TYR A 527 -19.66 3.63 23.11
C TYR A 527 -19.41 2.96 21.75
N ASP A 528 -18.15 2.71 21.37
CA ASP A 528 -17.82 2.03 20.11
C ASP A 528 -18.18 0.52 20.18
N CYS A 529 -19.19 0.09 19.44
CA CYS A 529 -19.67 -1.29 19.49
C CYS A 529 -18.66 -2.34 18.98
N ASN A 530 -17.55 -1.93 18.37
CA ASN A 530 -16.42 -2.82 18.11
C ASN A 530 -15.87 -3.49 19.39
N TRP A 531 -16.00 -2.87 20.57
CA TRP A 531 -15.63 -3.50 21.85
C TRP A 531 -16.39 -4.80 22.14
N ASN A 532 -17.64 -4.95 21.69
CA ASN A 532 -18.45 -6.14 21.94
C ASN A 532 -18.03 -7.37 21.11
N VAL A 533 -17.12 -7.21 20.14
CA VAL A 533 -16.78 -8.26 19.17
C VAL A 533 -15.28 -8.48 19.18
N ASP A 534 -14.85 -9.64 19.68
CA ASP A 534 -13.45 -10.07 19.87
C ASP A 534 -12.53 -9.69 18.67
N ILE A 535 -12.86 -10.18 17.48
CA ILE A 535 -12.13 -9.93 16.22
C ILE A 535 -12.21 -8.48 15.70
N LEU A 536 -12.91 -7.57 16.38
CA LEU A 536 -13.00 -6.15 16.03
C LEU A 536 -12.44 -5.23 17.11
N GLN A 537 -11.98 -5.75 18.26
CA GLN A 537 -11.42 -4.91 19.32
C GLN A 537 -10.18 -4.12 18.87
N GLU A 538 -9.43 -4.64 17.88
CA GLU A 538 -8.33 -3.90 17.22
C GLU A 538 -8.79 -2.58 16.56
N PHE A 539 -10.05 -2.44 16.19
CA PHE A 539 -10.61 -1.20 15.65
C PHE A 539 -11.30 -0.33 16.72
N ALA A 540 -11.52 -0.81 17.94
CA ALA A 540 -12.43 -0.17 18.89
C ALA A 540 -11.84 1.12 19.50
N SER A 541 -12.55 2.25 19.37
CA SER A 541 -12.15 3.50 20.02
C SER A 541 -13.32 4.45 20.28
N ASP A 542 -13.72 4.53 21.56
CA ASP A 542 -14.72 5.50 22.04
C ASP A 542 -14.35 6.96 21.73
N VAL A 543 -13.06 7.27 21.63
CA VAL A 543 -12.58 8.61 21.27
C VAL A 543 -12.85 8.91 19.80
N ALA A 544 -12.50 7.98 18.90
CA ALA A 544 -12.82 8.12 17.47
C ALA A 544 -14.33 8.13 17.23
N HIS A 545 -15.08 7.26 17.92
CA HIS A 545 -16.54 7.19 17.86
C HIS A 545 -17.19 8.50 18.29
N LYS A 546 -16.74 9.09 19.41
CA LYS A 546 -17.19 10.41 19.87
C LYS A 546 -16.84 11.53 18.87
N THR A 547 -15.68 11.47 18.21
CA THR A 547 -15.32 12.40 17.13
C THR A 547 -16.26 12.28 15.93
N TRP A 548 -16.72 11.08 15.59
CA TRP A 548 -17.77 10.92 14.56
C TRP A 548 -19.10 11.55 14.98
N TRP A 549 -19.52 11.33 16.23
CA TRP A 549 -20.74 11.96 16.76
C TRP A 549 -20.67 13.49 16.82
N LYS A 550 -19.49 14.10 17.03
CA LYS A 550 -19.33 15.57 16.89
C LYS A 550 -19.76 16.07 15.51
N VAL A 551 -19.40 15.37 14.43
CA VAL A 551 -19.75 15.76 13.06
C VAL A 551 -21.23 15.51 12.78
N HIS A 552 -21.75 14.36 13.22
CA HIS A 552 -23.18 14.04 13.10
C HIS A 552 -24.06 15.10 13.78
N ASP A 553 -23.70 15.55 14.98
CA ASP A 553 -24.50 16.51 15.75
C ASP A 553 -24.53 17.92 15.12
N ALA A 554 -23.55 18.24 14.29
CA ALA A 554 -23.52 19.47 13.49
C ALA A 554 -24.38 19.38 12.21
N MET A 555 -24.89 18.20 11.85
CA MET A 555 -25.80 18.02 10.71
C MET A 555 -27.22 18.50 11.07
N PRO A 556 -27.95 19.13 10.12
CA PRO A 556 -29.39 19.36 10.25
C PRO A 556 -30.18 18.10 10.64
N GLU A 557 -31.19 18.23 11.49
CA GLU A 557 -31.98 17.09 12.00
C GLU A 557 -32.64 16.26 10.89
N ASN A 558 -33.01 16.90 9.78
CA ASN A 558 -33.57 16.24 8.59
C ASN A 558 -32.56 15.36 7.84
N LEU A 559 -31.26 15.47 8.14
CA LEU A 559 -30.19 14.59 7.67
C LEU A 559 -29.83 13.53 8.73
N GLN A 560 -29.83 13.87 10.02
CA GLN A 560 -29.60 12.91 11.12
C GLN A 560 -30.55 11.69 11.07
N LYS A 561 -31.77 11.86 10.54
CA LYS A 561 -32.74 10.75 10.35
C LYS A 561 -32.25 9.61 9.43
N PHE A 562 -31.25 9.85 8.57
CA PHE A 562 -30.66 8.80 7.73
C PHE A 562 -29.68 7.90 8.50
N CYS A 563 -29.37 8.26 9.75
CA CYS A 563 -28.51 7.53 10.68
C CYS A 563 -29.30 6.77 11.76
N LEU A 564 -30.60 6.52 11.55
CA LEU A 564 -31.42 5.70 12.45
C LEU A 564 -31.09 4.21 12.35
N LEU A 565 -31.14 3.51 13.49
CA LEU A 565 -30.84 2.08 13.57
C LEU A 565 -32.07 1.24 13.19
N ARG A 566 -31.94 0.42 12.14
CA ARG A 566 -32.93 -0.62 11.81
C ARG A 566 -33.12 -1.59 12.98
N SER A 567 -34.29 -2.20 13.07
CA SER A 567 -34.68 -3.15 14.12
C SER A 567 -33.73 -4.35 14.18
N LYS A 568 -33.35 -4.89 13.01
CA LYS A 568 -32.34 -5.95 12.89
C LYS A 568 -30.97 -5.52 13.44
N GLN A 569 -30.57 -4.25 13.26
CA GLN A 569 -29.30 -3.74 13.79
C GLN A 569 -29.33 -3.59 15.31
N LYS A 570 -30.46 -3.14 15.90
CA LYS A 570 -30.62 -3.08 17.36
C LYS A 570 -30.46 -4.45 18.02
N ALA A 571 -31.10 -5.47 17.43
CA ALA A 571 -31.00 -6.85 17.89
C ALA A 571 -29.57 -7.41 17.77
N GLN A 572 -28.86 -7.14 16.67
CA GLN A 572 -27.45 -7.51 16.54
C GLN A 572 -26.57 -6.87 17.63
N LEU A 573 -26.72 -5.56 17.87
CA LEU A 573 -25.93 -4.84 18.88
C LEU A 573 -26.13 -5.38 20.30
N GLU A 574 -27.38 -5.67 20.69
CA GLU A 574 -27.68 -6.23 22.01
C GLU A 574 -27.25 -7.70 22.11
N TRP A 575 -27.37 -8.48 21.02
CA TRP A 575 -26.83 -9.84 20.97
C TRP A 575 -25.32 -9.88 21.16
N ASP A 576 -24.57 -8.97 20.52
CA ASP A 576 -23.13 -8.84 20.69
C ASP A 576 -22.77 -8.38 22.11
N ARG A 577 -23.55 -7.44 22.68
CA ARG A 577 -23.41 -7.04 24.10
C ARG A 577 -23.58 -8.24 25.03
N MET A 578 -24.57 -9.11 24.76
CA MET A 578 -24.80 -10.35 25.51
C MET A 578 -23.68 -11.39 25.29
N GLN A 579 -23.04 -11.46 24.12
CA GLN A 579 -21.89 -12.35 23.91
C GLN A 579 -20.64 -11.83 24.63
N ALA A 580 -20.37 -10.53 24.63
CA ALA A 580 -19.27 -9.91 25.38
C ALA A 580 -19.46 -10.05 26.90
N GLU A 581 -20.70 -9.92 27.40
CA GLU A 581 -21.08 -10.22 28.79
C GLU A 581 -20.83 -11.69 29.15
N LYS A 582 -21.29 -12.62 28.30
CA LYS A 582 -21.09 -14.08 28.47
C LYS A 582 -19.62 -14.50 28.35
N GLY A 583 -18.84 -13.82 27.50
CA GLY A 583 -17.39 -13.97 27.39
C GLY A 583 -16.61 -13.27 28.49
N ASN A 584 -17.28 -12.48 29.35
CA ASN A 584 -16.70 -11.64 30.40
C ASN A 584 -15.52 -10.77 29.88
N PHE A 585 -15.75 -10.07 28.77
CA PHE A 585 -14.74 -9.22 28.15
C PHE A 585 -14.22 -8.15 29.14
N THR A 586 -12.91 -7.95 29.16
CA THR A 586 -12.17 -7.26 30.22
C THR A 586 -12.26 -5.74 30.17
N ASP A 587 -12.53 -5.17 29.00
CA ASP A 587 -12.81 -3.74 28.79
C ASP A 587 -14.11 -3.30 29.49
N GLY A 588 -15.09 -4.21 29.61
CA GLY A 588 -16.33 -4.00 30.34
C GLY A 588 -17.37 -3.10 29.67
N HIS A 589 -17.23 -2.69 28.41
CA HIS A 589 -18.21 -1.80 27.75
C HIS A 589 -19.61 -2.44 27.65
N TRP A 590 -19.70 -3.77 27.65
CA TRP A 590 -20.96 -4.52 27.73
C TRP A 590 -21.83 -4.20 28.96
N LYS A 591 -21.26 -3.55 29.99
CA LYS A 591 -21.95 -3.07 31.21
C LYS A 591 -22.58 -1.68 31.04
N ILE A 592 -22.29 -0.98 29.95
CA ILE A 592 -22.75 0.40 29.71
C ILE A 592 -24.25 0.40 29.39
N LYS A 593 -25.03 1.14 30.20
CA LYS A 593 -26.46 1.32 29.97
C LYS A 593 -26.70 2.29 28.81
N ILE A 594 -27.18 1.75 27.69
CA ILE A 594 -27.51 2.49 26.46
C ILE A 594 -28.53 3.61 26.75
N LYS A 595 -28.20 4.84 26.35
CA LYS A 595 -29.08 6.03 26.42
C LYS A 595 -29.45 6.54 25.03
N ASP A 596 -28.84 6.02 23.98
CA ASP A 596 -29.13 6.37 22.59
C ASP A 596 -30.64 6.33 22.29
N LYS A 597 -31.20 7.49 21.93
CA LYS A 597 -32.62 7.65 21.58
C LYS A 597 -33.03 6.72 20.43
N ARG A 598 -32.11 6.43 19.50
CA ARG A 598 -32.35 5.56 18.32
C ARG A 598 -32.76 4.14 18.68
N LEU A 599 -32.41 3.66 19.88
CA LEU A 599 -32.91 2.39 20.41
C LEU A 599 -34.45 2.37 20.45
N LYS A 600 -35.07 3.48 20.90
CA LYS A 600 -36.53 3.63 21.03
C LYS A 600 -37.19 4.21 19.78
N THR A 601 -36.47 4.91 18.92
CA THR A 601 -37.01 5.43 17.65
C THR A 601 -37.38 4.30 16.69
N CYS A 602 -38.59 4.35 16.14
CA CYS A 602 -39.08 3.43 15.11
C CYS A 602 -39.25 4.16 13.78
N PHE A 603 -38.93 3.50 12.66
CA PHE A 603 -39.17 4.00 11.30
C PHE A 603 -39.43 2.88 10.26
N GLU A 604 -39.56 1.63 10.72
CA GLU A 604 -39.87 0.45 9.90
C GLU A 604 -41.28 -0.06 10.31
N ASP A 605 -42.00 -0.74 9.42
CA ASP A 605 -43.37 -1.22 9.71
C ASP A 605 -43.43 -2.20 10.90
N PHE A 606 -42.30 -2.86 11.21
CA PHE A 606 -42.13 -3.74 12.35
C PHE A 606 -40.87 -3.36 13.14
N CYS A 607 -41.06 -2.83 14.36
CA CYS A 607 -39.99 -2.28 15.20
C CYS A 607 -39.70 -3.05 16.49
N PHE A 608 -40.34 -4.20 16.72
CA PHE A 608 -40.19 -4.99 17.96
C PHE A 608 -38.91 -5.85 17.90
N TRP A 609 -37.76 -5.18 17.86
CA TRP A 609 -36.43 -5.77 17.75
C TRP A 609 -36.12 -6.74 18.90
N GLU A 610 -36.73 -6.54 20.07
CA GLU A 610 -36.66 -7.45 21.22
C GLU A 610 -37.16 -8.86 20.87
N SER A 611 -38.14 -9.01 19.95
CA SER A 611 -38.61 -10.32 19.49
C SER A 611 -37.59 -11.06 18.59
N MET A 612 -36.71 -10.33 17.91
CA MET A 612 -35.70 -10.95 17.04
C MET A 612 -34.63 -11.70 17.85
N LEU A 613 -34.33 -11.26 19.08
CA LEU A 613 -33.35 -11.90 19.96
C LEU A 613 -33.70 -13.36 20.30
N TRP A 614 -35.00 -13.71 20.36
CA TRP A 614 -35.48 -15.05 20.72
C TRP A 614 -35.14 -16.12 19.66
N HIS A 615 -34.79 -15.68 18.45
CA HIS A 615 -34.46 -16.52 17.30
C HIS A 615 -33.07 -16.18 16.72
N TRP A 616 -32.26 -15.39 17.43
CA TRP A 616 -30.97 -14.95 16.90
C TRP A 616 -29.99 -16.12 16.84
N GLY A 617 -29.63 -16.53 15.62
CA GLY A 617 -28.84 -17.75 15.36
C GLY A 617 -29.65 -18.97 14.90
N ASP A 618 -30.99 -18.89 14.84
CA ASP A 618 -31.82 -19.97 14.30
C ASP A 618 -31.61 -20.14 12.78
N LYS A 619 -31.23 -21.36 12.38
CA LYS A 619 -30.87 -21.71 10.98
C LYS A 619 -32.03 -21.70 9.99
N ASN A 620 -33.25 -21.38 10.44
CA ASN A 620 -34.48 -21.40 9.65
C ASN A 620 -35.09 -20.00 9.43
N TRP A 621 -34.50 -18.92 9.96
CA TRP A 621 -35.00 -17.56 9.75
C TRP A 621 -34.82 -17.13 8.29
N THR A 622 -35.89 -16.68 7.64
CA THR A 622 -35.87 -16.12 6.29
C THR A 622 -36.04 -14.60 6.32
N ASP A 623 -35.09 -13.88 5.70
CA ASP A 623 -35.14 -12.42 5.57
C ASP A 623 -36.21 -12.00 4.53
N ASN A 624 -37.36 -11.52 4.99
CA ASN A 624 -38.37 -10.85 4.14
C ASN A 624 -37.95 -9.40 3.86
N SER A 625 -36.76 -9.20 3.31
CA SER A 625 -36.13 -7.87 3.09
C SER A 625 -36.53 -7.19 1.77
N THR A 626 -37.67 -7.59 1.17
CA THR A 626 -38.15 -7.12 -0.15
C THR A 626 -39.61 -6.64 -0.16
N ASN A 627 -40.05 -5.94 0.89
CA ASN A 627 -41.28 -5.14 0.83
C ASN A 627 -41.04 -3.80 0.11
N SER A 628 -40.99 -3.84 -1.22
CA SER A 628 -41.30 -2.66 -2.05
C SER A 628 -42.83 -2.48 -2.12
N LEU A 629 -43.30 -1.24 -1.95
CA LEU A 629 -44.70 -0.89 -2.16
C LEU A 629 -45.11 -1.27 -3.60
N SER A 630 -46.08 -2.18 -3.73
CA SER A 630 -46.39 -2.87 -4.99
C SER A 630 -47.72 -2.41 -5.60
N PRO A 631 -47.78 -2.14 -6.92
CA PRO A 631 -49.04 -1.91 -7.66
C PRO A 631 -49.89 -3.20 -7.87
N PRO A 632 -51.14 -3.11 -8.34
CA PRO A 632 -52.06 -4.25 -8.49
C PRO A 632 -51.73 -5.23 -9.65
N PRO A 633 -52.32 -6.45 -9.68
CA PRO A 633 -51.61 -7.62 -10.21
C PRO A 633 -52.10 -8.21 -11.56
N ALA A 634 -51.14 -8.65 -12.38
CA ALA A 634 -51.24 -9.69 -13.42
C ALA A 634 -49.80 -10.12 -13.82
N LEU A 635 -49.45 -11.34 -14.23
CA LEU A 635 -50.13 -12.64 -14.27
C LEU A 635 -49.08 -13.74 -13.97
N LYS A 636 -49.48 -14.94 -13.55
CA LYS A 636 -48.54 -16.03 -13.17
C LYS A 636 -47.93 -16.77 -14.38
N THR A 637 -46.65 -17.10 -14.30
CA THR A 637 -46.04 -18.29 -14.92
C THR A 637 -45.07 -18.96 -13.94
N HIS A 638 -45.20 -20.29 -13.75
CA HIS A 638 -44.31 -21.08 -12.90
C HIS A 638 -43.14 -21.67 -13.68
N LEU A 639 -41.98 -21.81 -13.02
CA LEU A 639 -40.97 -22.84 -13.31
C LEU A 639 -40.26 -23.22 -11.99
N SER A 640 -39.76 -24.46 -11.90
CA SER A 640 -39.61 -25.19 -10.64
C SER A 640 -38.20 -25.20 -10.04
N SER A 641 -38.08 -24.88 -8.75
CA SER A 641 -36.84 -24.97 -7.97
C SER A 641 -36.61 -26.36 -7.36
N LEU A 642 -35.64 -27.14 -7.88
CA LEU A 642 -35.38 -28.50 -7.37
C LEU A 642 -33.92 -29.01 -7.58
N SER A 643 -32.92 -28.21 -7.20
CA SER A 643 -31.49 -28.63 -7.22
C SER A 643 -30.69 -28.27 -5.96
N GLN A 644 -30.83 -27.04 -5.44
CA GLN A 644 -29.94 -26.48 -4.40
C GLN A 644 -29.94 -27.21 -3.04
N ARG A 645 -30.98 -27.99 -2.68
CA ARG A 645 -31.09 -28.59 -1.34
C ARG A 645 -30.25 -29.86 -1.10
N LYS A 646 -29.71 -30.53 -2.12
CA LYS A 646 -28.91 -31.78 -1.90
C LYS A 646 -27.46 -31.52 -1.49
N TYR A 647 -26.75 -30.59 -2.13
CA TYR A 647 -25.29 -30.44 -1.95
C TYR A 647 -24.90 -29.80 -0.59
N LEU A 648 -25.63 -28.79 -0.12
CA LEU A 648 -25.33 -28.15 1.17
C LEU A 648 -25.55 -29.12 2.37
N GLY A 649 -26.43 -30.11 2.21
CA GLY A 649 -26.64 -31.18 3.17
C GLY A 649 -25.45 -32.17 3.22
N ALA A 650 -24.89 -32.52 2.06
CA ALA A 650 -23.72 -33.40 1.98
C ALA A 650 -22.48 -32.76 2.63
N PHE A 651 -22.19 -31.49 2.33
CA PHE A 651 -21.04 -30.79 2.91
C PHE A 651 -21.12 -30.63 4.44
N LYS A 652 -22.31 -30.31 4.96
CA LYS A 652 -22.54 -30.21 6.42
C LYS A 652 -22.49 -31.59 7.11
N LYS A 653 -22.94 -32.67 6.46
CA LYS A 653 -22.73 -34.05 6.94
C LYS A 653 -21.24 -34.41 6.96
N PHE A 654 -20.48 -34.09 5.91
CA PHE A 654 -19.04 -34.38 5.80
C PHE A 654 -18.23 -33.71 6.92
N ILE A 655 -18.41 -32.41 7.16
CA ILE A 655 -17.72 -31.72 8.27
C ILE A 655 -18.12 -32.29 9.64
N GLY A 656 -19.40 -32.63 9.84
CA GLY A 656 -19.85 -33.31 11.06
C GLY A 656 -19.22 -34.68 11.27
N TRP A 657 -19.02 -35.45 10.19
CA TRP A 657 -18.40 -36.77 10.22
C TRP A 657 -16.89 -36.68 10.54
N VAL A 658 -16.16 -35.74 9.92
CA VAL A 658 -14.75 -35.45 10.22
C VAL A 658 -14.54 -35.10 11.70
N LEU A 659 -15.40 -34.24 12.27
CA LEU A 659 -15.30 -33.88 13.69
C LEU A 659 -15.62 -35.07 14.62
N LYS A 660 -16.53 -35.96 14.22
CA LYS A 660 -16.87 -37.17 14.98
C LYS A 660 -15.78 -38.25 14.89
N ALA A 661 -15.06 -38.33 13.77
CA ALA A 661 -13.90 -39.21 13.60
C ALA A 661 -12.74 -38.82 14.53
N SER A 662 -12.44 -37.52 14.67
CA SER A 662 -11.44 -37.03 15.64
C SER A 662 -11.76 -37.44 17.08
N SER A 663 -13.05 -37.45 17.45
CA SER A 663 -13.53 -37.91 18.77
C SER A 663 -13.46 -39.43 18.98
N LEU A 664 -13.44 -40.23 17.91
CA LEU A 664 -13.38 -41.70 17.97
C LEU A 664 -11.95 -42.25 17.91
N LEU A 665 -10.98 -41.46 17.41
CA LEU A 665 -9.60 -41.87 17.19
C LEU A 665 -8.63 -41.46 18.32
N GLY A 666 -9.13 -41.02 19.48
CA GLY A 666 -8.31 -40.74 20.67
C GLY A 666 -7.36 -39.54 20.56
N ILE A 667 -7.50 -38.71 19.52
CA ILE A 667 -6.58 -37.60 19.23
C ILE A 667 -6.81 -36.47 20.24
N THR A 668 -5.98 -36.41 21.28
CA THR A 668 -5.97 -35.33 22.28
C THR A 668 -4.55 -34.87 22.58
N ASP A 669 -4.26 -33.59 22.33
CA ASP A 669 -3.10 -32.93 22.92
C ASP A 669 -3.31 -32.79 24.44
N LYS A 670 -2.29 -33.18 25.22
CA LYS A 670 -2.11 -32.77 26.61
C LYS A 670 -0.65 -32.35 26.78
N GLU A 671 -0.45 -31.21 27.44
CA GLU A 671 0.86 -30.59 27.70
C GLU A 671 1.66 -30.08 26.48
N CYS A 672 0.97 -29.45 25.52
CA CYS A 672 1.45 -28.23 24.84
C CYS A 672 0.24 -27.43 24.33
N HIS A 673 0.29 -26.10 24.37
CA HIS A 673 -0.83 -25.25 23.92
C HIS A 673 -0.84 -25.06 22.39
N THR A 674 -1.93 -25.49 21.75
CA THR A 674 -2.14 -25.45 20.29
C THR A 674 -3.58 -25.05 19.94
N PRO A 675 -3.80 -24.03 19.09
CA PRO A 675 -5.06 -23.84 18.36
C PRO A 675 -5.09 -24.76 17.13
N THR A 676 -6.25 -25.34 16.80
CA THR A 676 -6.40 -26.23 15.62
C THR A 676 -6.87 -25.48 14.38
N LEU A 677 -6.01 -25.40 13.36
CA LEU A 677 -6.28 -24.73 12.09
C LEU A 677 -7.30 -25.48 11.20
N LYS A 678 -8.27 -24.73 10.65
CA LYS A 678 -9.01 -25.09 9.44
C LYS A 678 -9.12 -23.90 8.49
N HIS A 679 -8.26 -23.91 7.47
CA HIS A 679 -8.25 -23.05 6.28
C HIS A 679 -8.08 -21.52 6.48
N ALA A 680 -6.91 -21.05 6.00
CA ALA A 680 -6.63 -19.73 5.44
C ALA A 680 -7.38 -18.51 6.00
N TRP A 681 -6.73 -17.79 6.91
CA TRP A 681 -6.38 -16.37 6.75
C TRP A 681 -5.04 -16.12 7.47
N ILE A 682 -4.31 -15.05 7.10
CA ILE A 682 -3.11 -14.64 7.82
C ILE A 682 -3.53 -13.85 9.05
N PHE A 683 -3.10 -14.30 10.23
CA PHE A 683 -3.09 -13.51 11.46
C PHE A 683 -1.68 -13.59 12.06
N PRO A 684 -1.09 -12.46 12.49
CA PRO A 684 -0.09 -12.52 13.55
C PRO A 684 -0.78 -13.00 14.85
N VAL A 685 -0.02 -13.63 15.75
CA VAL A 685 -0.44 -13.84 17.13
C VAL A 685 0.77 -13.65 18.04
N HIS A 686 0.62 -12.82 19.06
CA HIS A 686 1.63 -12.60 20.10
C HIS A 686 1.98 -13.89 20.86
N SER A 687 3.28 -14.15 21.00
CA SER A 687 3.78 -14.80 22.22
C SER A 687 5.22 -14.38 22.52
N THR A 688 5.43 -13.77 23.68
CA THR A 688 6.75 -13.42 24.22
C THR A 688 7.47 -14.66 24.76
N SER A 689 8.04 -15.49 23.88
CA SER A 689 8.92 -16.64 24.20
C SER A 689 9.58 -17.22 22.93
N PRO A 690 10.61 -18.09 23.03
CA PRO A 690 11.73 -18.06 22.08
C PRO A 690 11.50 -18.79 20.75
N ARG A 691 12.23 -18.31 19.74
CA ARG A 691 12.47 -19.03 18.48
C ARG A 691 13.84 -19.69 18.52
N LEU A 692 13.89 -21.02 18.40
CA LEU A 692 15.13 -21.75 18.14
C LEU A 692 15.47 -21.59 16.65
N LEU A 693 16.19 -20.53 16.29
CA LEU A 693 16.69 -20.39 14.91
C LEU A 693 17.72 -21.49 14.63
N ILE A 694 17.61 -22.13 13.46
CA ILE A 694 18.59 -23.11 12.97
C ILE A 694 19.07 -22.64 11.60
N LEU A 695 20.31 -22.18 11.52
CA LEU A 695 20.94 -21.72 10.29
C LEU A 695 22.00 -22.72 9.84
N SER A 696 21.94 -23.13 8.56
CA SER A 696 22.97 -23.94 7.90
C SER A 696 23.76 -23.05 6.93
N GLN A 697 25.09 -23.03 7.06
CA GLN A 697 25.96 -22.26 6.17
C GLN A 697 26.34 -23.09 4.93
N ASN A 698 25.64 -22.90 3.81
CA ASN A 698 26.13 -23.34 2.51
C ASN A 698 27.43 -22.58 2.15
N ARG A 699 28.59 -23.21 2.34
CA ARG A 699 29.90 -22.58 2.08
C ARG A 699 30.69 -23.36 1.02
N TYR A 700 30.70 -22.87 -0.22
CA TYR A 700 31.59 -23.40 -1.26
C TYR A 700 33.07 -23.15 -0.89
N LYS A 701 33.76 -24.23 -0.49
CA LYS A 701 35.22 -24.42 -0.45
C LYS A 701 36.08 -23.20 -0.05
N THR A 702 36.33 -23.05 1.26
CA THR A 702 37.68 -22.80 1.79
C THR A 702 37.76 -23.25 3.25
N ALA A 703 38.91 -23.76 3.67
CA ALA A 703 39.00 -24.61 4.87
C ALA A 703 39.04 -23.83 6.19
N THR A 704 37.98 -23.97 6.99
CA THR A 704 37.97 -24.01 8.47
C THR A 704 36.55 -24.33 8.95
N SER A 705 36.43 -25.03 10.08
CA SER A 705 35.23 -25.79 10.48
C SER A 705 33.89 -25.02 10.43
N PRO A 706 32.77 -25.71 10.09
CA PRO A 706 31.44 -25.11 10.10
C PRO A 706 30.98 -24.80 11.53
N VAL A 707 30.08 -23.82 11.66
CA VAL A 707 29.53 -23.33 12.93
C VAL A 707 28.02 -23.27 12.83
N PHE A 708 27.33 -24.11 13.61
CA PHE A 708 25.89 -23.98 13.88
C PHE A 708 25.66 -22.92 14.96
N SER A 709 24.55 -22.18 14.89
CA SER A 709 24.17 -21.21 15.92
C SER A 709 22.69 -21.36 16.27
N TYR A 710 22.38 -21.52 17.56
CA TYR A 710 21.01 -21.48 18.09
C TYR A 710 20.89 -20.49 19.27
N LEU A 711 19.65 -20.09 19.59
CA LEU A 711 19.31 -19.19 20.70
C LEU A 711 18.41 -19.92 21.72
N LEU A 712 18.79 -19.93 23.00
CA LEU A 712 18.02 -20.56 24.10
C LEU A 712 17.59 -19.54 25.15
N TYR A 713 16.28 -19.41 25.37
CA TYR A 713 15.75 -18.65 26.52
C TYR A 713 15.76 -19.48 27.80
N LYS A 714 16.00 -18.78 28.90
CA LYS A 714 15.99 -19.33 30.25
C LYS A 714 14.54 -19.54 30.75
N ASN A 715 13.92 -20.67 30.40
CA ASN A 715 12.84 -21.31 31.17
C ASN A 715 12.42 -22.73 30.68
N GLY A 716 12.87 -23.18 29.50
CA GLY A 716 12.78 -24.60 29.12
C GLY A 716 11.43 -25.09 28.55
N GLU A 717 10.61 -24.18 28.00
CA GLU A 717 9.58 -24.53 27.02
C GLU A 717 10.16 -24.58 25.60
N ALA A 718 9.61 -25.46 24.76
CA ALA A 718 9.97 -25.58 23.34
C ALA A 718 8.71 -25.75 22.49
N ARG A 719 8.52 -24.88 21.50
CA ARG A 719 7.41 -24.91 20.54
C ARG A 719 7.96 -25.01 19.10
N ASN A 720 7.08 -25.18 18.11
CA ASN A 720 7.45 -25.70 16.78
C ASN A 720 8.46 -24.83 15.99
N LEU A 721 9.24 -25.49 15.13
CA LEU A 721 10.17 -24.87 14.18
C LEU A 721 9.50 -24.51 12.86
N GLU A 722 9.82 -23.33 12.34
CA GLU A 722 9.66 -22.96 10.92
C GLU A 722 11.05 -22.67 10.31
N PRO A 723 11.47 -23.35 9.22
CA PRO A 723 12.72 -23.06 8.55
C PRO A 723 12.56 -21.86 7.60
N HIS A 724 13.30 -20.78 7.85
CA HIS A 724 13.45 -19.67 6.91
C HIS A 724 14.53 -19.99 5.87
N HIS A 725 14.23 -19.75 4.58
CA HIS A 725 15.25 -19.70 3.53
C HIS A 725 15.71 -18.26 3.34
N GLU A 726 16.91 -17.92 3.81
CA GLU A 726 17.62 -16.71 3.39
C GLU A 726 18.61 -17.03 2.26
N THR A 727 18.54 -16.27 1.17
CA THR A 727 19.59 -16.22 0.15
C THR A 727 20.59 -15.13 0.52
N HIS A 728 21.70 -15.51 1.16
CA HIS A 728 22.70 -14.55 1.64
C HIS A 728 23.41 -13.77 0.52
N HIS A 729 23.57 -12.46 0.73
CA HIS A 729 24.79 -11.75 0.36
C HIS A 729 25.19 -10.78 1.49
N ASN A 730 26.49 -10.72 1.78
CA ASN A 730 27.19 -9.79 2.67
C ASN A 730 26.78 -9.73 4.16
N LEU A 731 27.19 -10.77 4.90
CA LEU A 731 27.39 -10.72 6.35
C LEU A 731 28.54 -9.75 6.73
N THR A 732 28.25 -8.45 6.76
CA THR A 732 29.16 -7.42 7.32
C THR A 732 28.44 -6.27 8.04
N GLN A 733 27.12 -6.13 7.90
CA GLN A 733 26.37 -4.98 8.46
C GLN A 733 25.61 -5.31 9.77
N THR A 734 25.51 -6.60 10.14
CA THR A 734 24.71 -7.13 11.25
C THR A 734 25.35 -6.95 12.65
N GLN A 735 26.21 -5.95 12.85
CA GLN A 735 26.93 -5.75 14.12
C GLN A 735 26.55 -4.47 14.90
N ASN A 736 25.71 -3.59 14.33
CA ASN A 736 25.24 -2.37 14.99
C ASN A 736 23.74 -2.37 15.37
N ILE A 737 22.95 -3.35 14.92
CA ILE A 737 21.52 -3.49 15.29
C ILE A 737 21.35 -4.66 16.26
N LEU A 738 21.82 -4.50 17.50
CA LEU A 738 21.38 -5.26 18.71
C LEU A 738 22.08 -4.83 20.03
N ALA A 739 22.65 -3.63 20.10
CA ALA A 739 23.40 -3.15 21.28
C ALA A 739 22.55 -2.92 22.56
N SER A 740 21.25 -3.22 22.52
CA SER A 740 20.29 -3.10 23.63
C SER A 740 19.95 -4.42 24.33
N ALA A 741 20.32 -5.59 23.77
CA ALA A 741 20.00 -6.90 24.35
C ALA A 741 21.27 -7.67 24.75
N ARG A 742 21.33 -8.14 26.01
CA ARG A 742 22.44 -8.97 26.54
C ARG A 742 22.21 -10.46 26.23
N GLU A 743 22.30 -10.85 24.96
CA GLU A 743 22.08 -12.24 24.53
C GLU A 743 23.28 -12.81 23.75
N SER A 744 23.47 -14.13 23.79
CA SER A 744 24.61 -14.81 23.16
C SER A 744 24.24 -16.18 22.60
N TRP A 745 24.76 -16.47 21.40
CA TRP A 745 24.51 -17.69 20.64
C TRP A 745 25.37 -18.87 21.12
N ARG A 746 24.91 -20.10 20.86
CA ARG A 746 25.65 -21.34 21.16
C ARG A 746 25.74 -22.26 19.96
N VAL A 747 26.81 -23.06 19.97
CA VAL A 747 27.28 -23.92 18.87
C VAL A 747 27.30 -25.37 19.35
N ILE A 748 26.66 -26.27 18.60
CA ILE A 748 26.81 -27.72 18.75
C ILE A 748 27.72 -28.20 17.60
N GLN A 749 28.65 -29.11 17.92
CA GLN A 749 29.56 -29.75 16.97
C GLN A 749 29.10 -31.20 16.68
N ASP A 750 29.73 -31.87 15.73
CA ASP A 750 29.49 -33.28 15.37
C ASP A 750 28.09 -33.59 14.80
N ILE A 751 27.64 -32.81 13.80
CA ILE A 751 26.40 -33.04 13.03
C ILE A 751 26.72 -33.16 11.53
N THR A 752 26.17 -34.17 10.85
CA THR A 752 26.26 -34.32 9.38
C THR A 752 25.49 -33.22 8.65
N GLU A 753 26.06 -32.65 7.57
CA GLU A 753 25.41 -31.62 6.76
C GLU A 753 24.09 -32.13 6.15
N HIS A 754 23.01 -31.38 6.34
CA HIS A 754 21.66 -31.75 5.88
C HIS A 754 20.77 -30.53 5.64
N CYS A 755 19.79 -30.69 4.75
CA CYS A 755 18.72 -29.71 4.52
C CYS A 755 17.47 -30.10 5.33
N PRO A 756 16.96 -29.26 6.26
CA PRO A 756 15.73 -29.53 6.98
C PRO A 756 14.50 -29.34 6.07
N LEU A 757 13.56 -30.26 6.14
CA LEU A 757 12.27 -30.17 5.44
C LEU A 757 11.24 -29.41 6.31
N PRO A 758 10.35 -28.59 5.70
CA PRO A 758 9.35 -27.84 6.45
C PRO A 758 8.34 -28.75 7.15
N ARG A 759 7.80 -28.28 8.29
CA ARG A 759 6.79 -28.91 9.18
C ARG A 759 7.34 -29.93 10.20
N GLY A 760 8.22 -29.47 11.10
CA GLY A 760 8.60 -30.23 12.31
C GLY A 760 7.45 -30.36 13.34
N ARG A 761 7.69 -31.16 14.40
CA ARG A 761 6.78 -31.42 15.52
C ARG A 761 7.55 -31.51 16.84
N CYS A 762 7.17 -30.73 17.84
CA CYS A 762 7.60 -30.96 19.23
C CYS A 762 6.65 -31.98 19.90
N ILE A 763 7.17 -33.07 20.46
CA ILE A 763 6.42 -34.06 21.25
C ILE A 763 7.28 -34.43 22.47
N ASN A 764 6.72 -34.36 23.68
CA ASN A 764 7.41 -34.67 24.95
C ASN A 764 8.80 -34.01 25.12
N ARG A 765 8.93 -32.75 24.65
CA ARG A 765 10.19 -31.97 24.64
C ARG A 765 11.31 -32.51 23.73
N VAL A 766 10.97 -33.42 22.82
CA VAL A 766 11.81 -33.81 21.67
C VAL A 766 11.24 -33.15 20.42
N VAL A 767 12.09 -32.49 19.64
CA VAL A 767 11.71 -31.89 18.36
C VAL A 767 12.06 -32.85 17.23
N TYR A 768 11.05 -33.30 16.50
CA TYR A 768 11.17 -34.19 15.34
C TYR A 768 10.99 -33.42 14.04
N TYR A 769 11.86 -33.65 13.05
CA TYR A 769 11.73 -33.05 11.72
C TYR A 769 12.37 -33.93 10.64
N GLY A 770 11.86 -33.85 9.41
CA GLY A 770 12.47 -34.52 8.26
C GLY A 770 13.68 -33.75 7.74
N ALA A 771 14.68 -34.44 7.20
CA ALA A 771 15.85 -33.85 6.55
C ALA A 771 16.33 -34.70 5.37
N SER A 772 17.19 -34.13 4.52
CA SER A 772 17.92 -34.86 3.46
C SER A 772 19.42 -34.52 3.46
N LEU A 773 20.26 -35.46 3.02
CA LEU A 773 21.68 -35.22 2.79
C LEU A 773 21.87 -34.59 1.41
N GLU A 774 22.64 -33.50 1.34
CA GLU A 774 22.92 -32.71 0.13
C GLU A 774 21.66 -32.31 -0.68
N SER A 775 21.85 -31.92 -1.94
CA SER A 775 20.85 -31.28 -2.80
C SER A 775 20.01 -32.24 -3.64
N ASP A 776 20.33 -33.54 -3.66
CA ASP A 776 19.56 -34.55 -4.37
C ASP A 776 18.44 -35.12 -3.47
N ARG A 777 17.25 -35.32 -4.03
CA ARG A 777 15.99 -35.46 -3.26
C ARG A 777 15.68 -36.90 -2.83
N ALA A 778 16.65 -37.82 -2.99
CA ALA A 778 16.49 -39.24 -2.77
C ALA A 778 16.50 -39.62 -1.27
N ASP A 779 17.61 -39.35 -0.58
CA ASP A 779 17.82 -39.84 0.80
C ASP A 779 17.26 -38.87 1.84
N LYS A 780 16.05 -39.22 2.32
CA LYS A 780 15.33 -38.49 3.38
C LYS A 780 15.24 -39.32 4.65
N PHE A 781 15.46 -38.68 5.78
CA PHE A 781 15.49 -39.30 7.11
C PHE A 781 14.78 -38.41 8.14
N LEU A 782 14.51 -38.97 9.32
CA LEU A 782 13.91 -38.26 10.44
C LEU A 782 14.99 -37.93 11.47
N LEU A 783 15.10 -36.67 11.87
CA LEU A 783 15.92 -36.22 12.99
C LEU A 783 15.05 -36.01 14.23
N SER A 784 15.65 -36.25 15.39
CA SER A 784 15.10 -35.93 16.71
C SER A 784 16.12 -35.13 17.53
N PHE A 785 15.66 -34.10 18.23
CA PHE A 785 16.49 -33.25 19.08
C PHE A 785 15.89 -33.13 20.49
N LEU A 786 16.60 -33.60 21.51
CA LEU A 786 16.15 -33.58 22.90
C LEU A 786 16.61 -32.27 23.58
N VAL A 787 15.70 -31.32 23.67
CA VAL A 787 15.98 -29.91 24.05
C VAL A 787 16.67 -29.78 25.43
N ARG A 788 16.44 -30.70 26.35
CA ARG A 788 16.99 -30.64 27.72
C ARG A 788 18.44 -31.13 27.83
N SER A 789 18.95 -31.88 26.86
CA SER A 789 20.31 -32.45 26.87
C SER A 789 21.15 -32.03 25.66
N GLU A 790 20.59 -31.21 24.77
CA GLU A 790 21.20 -30.75 23.51
C GLU A 790 21.66 -31.89 22.57
N LYS A 791 21.14 -33.11 22.77
CA LYS A 791 21.45 -34.27 21.94
C LYS A 791 20.54 -34.36 20.72
N MET A 792 21.15 -34.54 19.54
CA MET A 792 20.47 -34.93 18.30
C MET A 792 20.60 -36.45 18.07
N SER A 793 19.62 -37.07 17.44
CA SER A 793 19.68 -38.46 16.98
C SER A 793 18.99 -38.62 15.63
N MET A 794 19.60 -39.41 14.75
CA MET A 794 19.05 -39.74 13.43
C MET A 794 18.27 -41.06 13.52
N ILE A 795 17.02 -41.05 13.05
CA ILE A 795 16.12 -42.21 13.07
C ILE A 795 16.01 -42.74 11.64
N LYS A 796 16.53 -43.95 11.41
CA LYS A 796 16.35 -44.68 10.15
C LYS A 796 14.93 -45.25 10.06
N VAL A 797 14.00 -44.46 9.52
CA VAL A 797 12.67 -44.94 9.14
C VAL A 797 12.81 -45.84 7.90
N THR A 798 12.26 -47.05 7.94
CA THR A 798 12.28 -47.97 6.79
C THR A 798 11.47 -47.41 5.61
N SER A 799 11.94 -47.67 4.40
CA SER A 799 11.70 -46.81 3.23
C SER A 799 10.30 -46.95 2.59
N THR A 800 9.27 -46.42 3.25
CA THR A 800 7.99 -46.09 2.61
C THR A 800 7.45 -44.71 3.01
N HIS A 801 6.90 -44.01 2.02
CA HIS A 801 6.02 -42.84 2.18
C HIS A 801 6.63 -41.50 2.65
N CYS A 802 7.65 -40.99 1.95
CA CYS A 802 8.16 -39.60 2.08
C CYS A 802 7.20 -38.51 1.52
N GLY A 803 5.91 -38.62 1.81
CA GLY A 803 4.86 -37.62 1.62
C GLY A 803 3.82 -37.61 2.75
N ALA A 804 4.11 -38.31 3.86
CA ALA A 804 3.22 -38.47 5.00
C ALA A 804 3.07 -37.18 5.83
N PHE A 805 1.93 -37.05 6.51
CA PHE A 805 1.74 -36.00 7.53
C PHE A 805 2.18 -36.52 8.91
N LEU A 806 3.10 -35.81 9.54
CA LEU A 806 3.51 -36.06 10.93
C LEU A 806 2.48 -35.50 11.91
N VAL A 807 1.95 -36.36 12.79
CA VAL A 807 0.93 -36.04 13.79
C VAL A 807 1.30 -36.64 15.16
N PRO A 808 0.90 -36.02 16.28
CA PRO A 808 0.95 -36.67 17.57
C PRO A 808 -0.18 -37.72 17.70
N TYR A 809 0.15 -38.88 18.26
CA TYR A 809 -0.81 -39.95 18.58
C TYR A 809 -0.46 -40.57 19.93
N HIS A 810 -1.33 -40.42 20.93
CA HIS A 810 -1.10 -40.87 22.32
C HIS A 810 0.29 -40.52 22.91
N GLY A 811 0.79 -39.31 22.60
CA GLY A 811 2.11 -38.85 23.06
C GLY A 811 3.31 -39.45 22.32
N LYS A 812 3.09 -40.22 21.25
CA LYS A 812 4.12 -40.68 20.30
C LYS A 812 4.00 -39.95 18.96
N LEU A 813 5.04 -40.04 18.13
CA LEU A 813 5.02 -39.54 16.76
C LEU A 813 4.37 -40.58 15.84
N ALA A 814 3.38 -40.17 15.04
CA ALA A 814 2.79 -40.99 14.00
C ALA A 814 2.89 -40.33 12.62
N SER A 815 2.95 -41.18 11.60
CA SER A 815 3.09 -40.86 10.18
C SER A 815 1.84 -41.36 9.45
N VAL A 816 1.04 -40.44 8.92
CA VAL A 816 -0.25 -40.76 8.28
C VAL A 816 -0.14 -40.64 6.76
N THR A 817 -0.63 -41.67 6.06
CA THR A 817 -0.50 -41.84 4.62
C THR A 817 -1.83 -42.27 4.00
N SER A 818 -2.20 -41.63 2.89
CA SER A 818 -3.32 -42.06 2.05
C SER A 818 -2.75 -42.83 0.86
N LYS A 819 -3.37 -43.97 0.52
CA LYS A 819 -3.23 -44.56 -0.82
C LYS A 819 -4.45 -44.15 -1.66
N ALA A 820 -4.39 -44.41 -2.96
CA ALA A 820 -5.56 -44.25 -3.82
C ALA A 820 -6.64 -45.26 -3.39
N ASP A 821 -7.88 -44.76 -3.34
CA ASP A 821 -9.14 -45.46 -3.12
C ASP A 821 -9.24 -46.31 -1.83
N ASP A 822 -10.01 -45.76 -0.87
CA ASP A 822 -10.61 -46.42 0.32
C ASP A 822 -9.72 -46.90 1.49
N TYR A 823 -8.40 -46.66 1.48
CA TYR A 823 -7.51 -47.03 2.61
C TYR A 823 -6.57 -45.91 3.11
N ILE A 824 -6.49 -45.77 4.45
CA ILE A 824 -5.52 -44.93 5.16
C ILE A 824 -4.62 -45.82 6.02
N THR A 825 -3.30 -45.61 5.91
CA THR A 825 -2.28 -46.29 6.73
C THR A 825 -1.63 -45.29 7.68
N MET A 826 -1.56 -45.63 8.96
CA MET A 826 -0.86 -44.89 10.00
C MET A 826 0.23 -45.74 10.61
N SER A 827 1.47 -45.25 10.59
CA SER A 827 2.62 -45.89 11.26
C SER A 827 3.03 -45.08 12.47
N ILE A 828 3.16 -45.71 13.63
CA ILE A 828 3.49 -45.09 14.92
C ILE A 828 4.94 -45.44 15.25
N LEU A 829 5.75 -44.45 15.60
CA LEU A 829 7.10 -44.66 16.13
C LEU A 829 6.98 -45.13 17.58
N GLU A 830 7.21 -46.41 17.83
CA GLU A 830 7.01 -47.04 19.14
C GLU A 830 8.21 -46.83 20.07
N ASP A 831 9.43 -46.93 19.52
CA ASP A 831 10.70 -46.65 20.19
C ASP A 831 11.65 -45.90 19.23
N ALA A 832 12.07 -44.70 19.62
CA ALA A 832 12.92 -43.85 18.80
C ALA A 832 14.40 -44.26 18.83
N GLU A 833 14.88 -44.84 19.94
CA GLU A 833 16.28 -45.26 20.12
C GLU A 833 16.55 -46.60 19.45
N LYS A 834 15.56 -47.51 19.41
CA LYS A 834 15.62 -48.77 18.64
C LYS A 834 15.13 -48.64 17.19
N HIS A 835 14.53 -47.50 16.84
CA HIS A 835 13.90 -47.23 15.53
C HIS A 835 12.71 -48.17 15.20
N GLU A 836 11.98 -48.66 16.20
CA GLU A 836 10.86 -49.60 16.03
C GLU A 836 9.55 -48.85 15.72
N CYS A 837 8.80 -49.34 14.72
CA CYS A 837 7.51 -48.75 14.29
C CYS A 837 6.40 -49.80 14.23
N GLY A 838 5.24 -49.48 14.82
CA GLY A 838 3.99 -50.23 14.64
C GLY A 838 3.16 -49.66 13.48
N GLN A 839 2.29 -50.47 12.86
CA GLN A 839 1.44 -50.04 11.75
C GLN A 839 -0.03 -50.42 11.97
N ILE A 840 -0.93 -49.46 11.69
CA ILE A 840 -2.39 -49.63 11.72
C ILE A 840 -2.93 -49.25 10.34
N ASN A 841 -3.80 -50.10 9.78
CA ASN A 841 -4.49 -49.85 8.50
C ASN A 841 -5.99 -49.68 8.76
N LEU A 842 -6.59 -48.65 8.17
CA LEU A 842 -8.02 -48.34 8.25
C LEU A 842 -8.62 -48.37 6.85
N SER A 843 -9.75 -49.06 6.71
CA SER A 843 -10.46 -49.33 5.45
C SER A 843 -11.88 -48.74 5.51
N PHE A 844 -12.36 -48.11 4.44
CA PHE A 844 -13.68 -47.48 4.40
C PHE A 844 -14.49 -47.96 3.20
N THR A 845 -15.61 -48.66 3.43
CA THR A 845 -16.52 -49.07 2.35
C THR A 845 -17.71 -48.10 2.25
N PHE A 846 -17.83 -47.42 1.10
CA PHE A 846 -18.97 -46.55 0.81
C PHE A 846 -20.20 -47.36 0.35
N SER A 847 -21.31 -47.24 1.07
CA SER A 847 -22.65 -47.65 0.60
C SER A 847 -23.51 -46.40 0.35
N SER A 848 -24.27 -46.40 -0.75
CA SER A 848 -24.87 -45.19 -1.33
C SER A 848 -26.38 -45.09 -1.08
N GLN A 849 -26.77 -44.32 -0.05
CA GLN A 849 -28.14 -43.80 0.17
C GLN A 849 -28.13 -42.37 0.71
#